data_AF-A0A016VAQ3-F1
#
_entry.id   AF-A0A016VAQ3-F1
#
_cell.length_a   1.000
_cell.length_b   1.000
_cell.length_c   1.000
_cell.angle_alpha   90.00
_cell.angle_beta   90.00
_cell.angle_gamma   90.00
#
_symmetry.space_group_name_H-M   'P 1'
#
loop_
_entity.id
_entity.type
_entity.pdbx_description
1 polymer ?
#
loop_
_entity_poly.entity_id
_entity_poly.type
_entity_poly.pdbx_seq_one_letter_code
_entity_poly.pdbx_strand_id
1 'polypeptide(L)'
;MRCYVITNISAPAAVRNLELPGQRWNFRRTSVDEALGRVRKCSYVAVVKLTGSGSRLIFHRRLQRPPTRRSSLTTGYGPFLVTSLIVPFVLIPTLWTGAPEEGMPISDDTYKIIFDEIDARQDEFVKVLKEAVAIASVSSDPERRSDCVKMVMWTKKKLESVGATVQIIENGKQKLQNGKTIDLPPILFGVLGNDPKKKTVLVYGHLDVQPAAKEDGWNTNPFELTEVDGKLFGRGSTDDKGPVVAWVHAISVLQKKKVPIPVNLKFVFECMEESGSEGLEQALRNHKDTFLKDVDMTCISDNYWLGKNKPCLTYGLRSSSCACSLNLLVKLFQKLISLEVILLLRGICYYFVEIGCAKQDLHSGTYGGSIPEAMNDLIWVLSQLTEKDGTIKIPHIYDIVAPVTDDEKKMYEGIDFCMDEYKKDIEAHGLLKPTKEEILMNRWRYPSLSIHGIEGAFSNSGAKTVIPSKVHHFSPVLPGKFSLRIVPNMTPEAVDKLVIDHLNNLWKQRGSPNHFKPIAYHSGSAWLADYKDDNFRAGARAMKRVFGVEPDYTREGGSIPITLAFQDLTGRSVMLLPIGACDDMAHSQNEKLDRSNYIKVGIFPEFFLVEANNYILQHFSIPGNKDSGCVSPRTCGITRRRTWCLLQSWDTSINSLQWCTFDKFVVFAFSSVFLCRSKACS
;
A
#
# COMPACT_ATOMS: atom_id res chain seq x y z
N MET A 1 51.52 -3.43 -18.10
CA MET A 1 52.06 -4.56 -18.92
C MET A 1 51.32 -4.59 -20.26
N ARG A 2 51.67 -5.52 -21.18
CA ARG A 2 51.46 -5.42 -22.64
C ARG A 2 50.01 -5.65 -23.14
N CYS A 3 49.79 -5.26 -24.40
CA CYS A 3 48.52 -5.17 -25.15
C CYS A 3 48.08 -6.47 -25.88
N TYR A 4 46.95 -6.33 -26.62
CA TYR A 4 46.33 -7.23 -27.63
C TYR A 4 45.42 -8.33 -27.04
N VAL A 5 44.31 -8.76 -27.67
CA VAL A 5 44.11 -9.13 -29.11
C VAL A 5 42.66 -8.90 -29.62
N ILE A 6 42.56 -8.21 -30.78
CA ILE A 6 41.72 -8.42 -31.99
C ILE A 6 40.20 -8.73 -31.88
N THR A 7 39.40 -7.86 -32.53
CA THR A 7 38.05 -8.11 -33.07
C THR A 7 38.10 -8.91 -34.38
N ASN A 8 37.11 -9.77 -34.65
CA ASN A 8 36.87 -10.24 -36.03
C ASN A 8 35.38 -10.22 -36.41
N ILE A 9 35.11 -9.85 -37.67
CA ILE A 9 33.77 -9.59 -38.22
C ILE A 9 33.48 -10.62 -39.31
N SER A 10 32.22 -11.06 -39.41
CA SER A 10 31.72 -11.76 -40.60
C SER A 10 30.38 -11.16 -41.03
N ALA A 11 30.38 -10.45 -42.16
CA ALA A 11 29.16 -10.07 -42.88
C ALA A 11 28.64 -11.27 -43.70
N PRO A 12 27.43 -11.17 -44.28
CA PRO A 12 27.43 -10.82 -45.70
C PRO A 12 26.42 -9.73 -46.08
N ALA A 13 26.64 -9.13 -47.26
CA ALA A 13 25.85 -8.04 -47.80
C ALA A 13 24.70 -8.52 -48.71
N ALA A 14 23.65 -7.69 -48.81
CA ALA A 14 22.81 -7.61 -50.00
C ALA A 14 22.28 -6.18 -50.16
N VAL A 15 22.70 -5.50 -51.22
CA VAL A 15 22.26 -4.14 -51.58
C VAL A 15 21.16 -4.22 -52.64
N ARG A 16 20.06 -3.47 -52.47
CA ARG A 16 19.29 -2.93 -53.61
C ARG A 16 18.79 -1.51 -53.30
N ASN A 17 18.80 -0.69 -54.35
CA ASN A 17 18.61 0.77 -54.31
C ASN A 17 17.15 1.19 -54.12
N LEU A 18 16.92 2.37 -53.56
CA LEU A 18 15.89 3.31 -54.04
C LEU A 18 16.13 4.75 -53.52
N GLU A 19 15.68 5.71 -54.31
CA GLU A 19 16.05 7.14 -54.31
C GLU A 19 14.78 7.93 -54.77
N LEU A 20 14.55 9.23 -54.52
CA LEU A 20 15.45 10.34 -54.18
C LEU A 20 15.17 11.01 -52.79
N PRO A 21 14.74 12.29 -52.61
CA PRO A 21 15.61 13.19 -51.83
C PRO A 21 14.96 14.11 -50.78
N GLY A 22 15.80 14.58 -49.85
CA GLY A 22 15.85 16.02 -49.54
C GLY A 22 15.32 16.50 -48.19
N GLN A 23 16.24 16.76 -47.26
CA GLN A 23 16.46 18.12 -46.71
C GLN A 23 17.84 18.21 -46.03
N ARG A 24 18.51 19.36 -46.18
CA ARG A 24 19.86 19.60 -45.66
C ARG A 24 19.80 20.15 -44.23
N TRP A 25 20.66 19.62 -43.35
CA TRP A 25 21.10 20.33 -42.14
C TRP A 25 22.62 20.31 -42.04
N ASN A 26 23.23 21.49 -41.94
CA ASN A 26 24.69 21.66 -41.93
C ASN A 26 25.25 21.39 -40.53
N PHE A 27 26.16 20.42 -40.41
CA PHE A 27 27.09 20.37 -39.30
C PHE A 27 28.23 21.37 -39.50
N ARG A 28 28.51 22.20 -38.49
CA ARG A 28 29.84 22.81 -38.33
C ARG A 28 30.53 22.17 -37.13
N ARG A 29 31.64 21.48 -37.42
CA ARG A 29 32.70 21.25 -36.42
C ARG A 29 33.42 22.58 -36.16
N THR A 30 33.77 22.82 -34.91
CA THR A 30 35.05 23.45 -34.55
C THR A 30 35.61 22.71 -33.35
N SER A 31 36.92 22.64 -33.26
CA SER A 31 37.65 21.67 -32.44
C SER A 31 38.94 22.28 -31.93
N VAL A 32 39.42 21.78 -30.79
CA VAL A 32 40.78 21.98 -30.24
C VAL A 32 41.05 23.40 -29.70
N ASP A 33 41.29 23.52 -28.39
CA ASP A 33 42.66 23.60 -27.87
C ASP A 33 42.75 23.42 -26.34
N GLU A 34 43.93 23.02 -25.87
CA GLU A 34 44.23 22.70 -24.46
C GLU A 34 44.71 23.91 -23.64
N ALA A 35 44.43 23.93 -22.33
CA ALA A 35 45.26 24.66 -21.36
C ALA A 35 45.13 24.09 -19.93
N LEU A 36 46.23 23.53 -19.41
CA LEU A 36 46.35 23.13 -18.00
C LEU A 36 46.62 24.34 -17.10
N GLY A 37 45.86 24.48 -16.00
CA GLY A 37 46.07 25.56 -15.02
C GLY A 37 45.66 25.16 -13.60
N ARG A 38 46.63 25.00 -12.69
CA ARG A 38 46.40 24.55 -11.31
C ARG A 38 46.07 25.70 -10.33
N VAL A 39 45.05 25.46 -9.51
CA VAL A 39 44.89 25.91 -8.10
C VAL A 39 44.71 27.42 -7.84
N ARG A 40 43.54 27.76 -7.27
CA ARG A 40 43.41 28.33 -5.91
C ARG A 40 41.95 28.28 -5.42
N LYS A 41 41.74 27.80 -4.19
CA LYS A 41 40.49 28.03 -3.43
C LYS A 41 40.47 29.47 -2.94
N CYS A 42 39.40 30.21 -3.22
CA CYS A 42 38.98 31.38 -2.46
C CYS A 42 37.46 31.38 -2.38
N SER A 43 36.92 31.26 -1.17
CA SER A 43 35.49 31.35 -0.94
C SER A 43 35.09 32.83 -0.85
N TYR A 44 34.16 33.27 -1.70
CA TYR A 44 33.43 34.51 -1.47
C TYR A 44 31.94 34.31 -1.76
N VAL A 45 31.12 34.75 -0.80
CA VAL A 45 29.66 34.85 -0.93
C VAL A 45 29.36 36.03 -1.86
N ALA A 46 28.54 35.82 -2.88
CA ALA A 46 28.05 36.88 -3.74
C ALA A 46 26.51 36.83 -3.84
N VAL A 47 25.86 37.79 -3.18
CA VAL A 47 24.43 38.07 -3.36
C VAL A 47 24.27 38.80 -4.69
N VAL A 48 23.61 38.17 -5.68
CA VAL A 48 23.31 38.82 -6.96
C VAL A 48 21.87 39.35 -6.95
N LYS A 49 21.77 40.66 -6.78
CA LYS A 49 20.54 41.44 -6.92
C LYS A 49 20.36 41.80 -8.40
N LEU A 50 19.40 41.18 -9.09
CA LEU A 50 19.08 41.53 -10.48
C LEU A 50 18.28 42.84 -10.51
N THR A 51 18.90 43.90 -11.02
CA THR A 51 18.22 45.15 -11.41
C THR A 51 18.44 45.37 -12.90
N GLY A 52 17.36 45.41 -13.67
CA GLY A 52 17.36 45.64 -15.12
C GLY A 52 16.31 46.68 -15.48
N SER A 53 16.76 47.90 -15.74
CA SER A 53 15.91 49.03 -16.14
C SER A 53 15.72 49.08 -17.66
N GLY A 54 14.49 49.34 -18.14
CA GLY A 54 14.21 49.52 -19.57
C GLY A 54 12.84 50.18 -19.81
N SER A 55 12.79 51.51 -19.75
CA SER A 55 11.54 52.28 -19.82
C SER A 55 11.09 52.56 -21.26
N ARG A 56 9.78 52.42 -21.54
CA ARG A 56 9.03 53.29 -22.46
C ARG A 56 7.53 53.18 -22.20
N LEU A 57 6.92 54.29 -21.77
CA LEU A 57 5.48 54.43 -21.57
C LEU A 57 5.02 55.69 -22.31
N ILE A 58 3.95 55.60 -23.10
CA ILE A 58 3.43 56.69 -23.95
C ILE A 58 2.27 57.37 -23.22
N PHE A 59 2.18 58.70 -23.29
CA PHE A 59 1.19 59.54 -22.61
C PHE A 59 0.36 60.38 -23.60
N HIS A 60 -0.95 60.45 -23.38
CA HIS A 60 -1.81 61.61 -23.68
C HIS A 60 -2.75 61.79 -22.46
N ARG A 61 -2.73 62.91 -21.71
CA ARG A 61 -3.39 64.23 -21.95
C ARG A 61 -4.93 64.11 -22.10
N ARG A 62 -5.79 64.93 -21.46
CA ARG A 62 -5.62 66.07 -20.50
C ARG A 62 -7.02 66.45 -19.91
N LEU A 63 -7.08 67.55 -19.12
CA LEU A 63 -8.26 68.29 -18.58
C LEU A 63 -8.76 67.79 -17.20
N GLN A 64 -9.14 68.63 -16.21
CA GLN A 64 -8.91 70.06 -15.95
C GLN A 64 -9.00 70.34 -14.42
N ARG A 65 -8.72 71.57 -13.96
CA ARG A 65 -8.60 72.07 -12.56
C ARG A 65 -9.49 73.36 -12.44
N PRO A 66 -9.62 74.13 -11.32
CA PRO A 66 -9.26 73.98 -9.87
C PRO A 66 -10.41 74.54 -8.93
N PRO A 67 -10.18 75.39 -7.88
CA PRO A 67 -9.53 75.25 -6.55
C PRO A 67 -10.48 75.48 -5.34
N THR A 68 -10.11 75.20 -4.08
CA THR A 68 -9.60 76.14 -3.01
C THR A 68 -9.80 75.45 -1.64
N ARG A 69 -9.21 75.79 -0.48
CA ARG A 69 -8.16 76.72 0.00
C ARG A 69 -7.52 76.14 1.29
N ARG A 70 -6.37 76.67 1.76
CA ARG A 70 -5.71 76.31 3.05
C ARG A 70 -5.99 77.34 4.16
N SER A 71 -6.07 76.88 5.42
CA SER A 71 -5.57 77.55 6.66
C SER A 71 -5.88 76.63 7.86
N SER A 72 -4.97 76.05 8.64
CA SER A 72 -3.90 76.60 9.51
C SER A 72 -4.38 77.28 10.81
N LEU A 73 -4.23 76.55 11.93
CA LEU A 73 -3.86 77.00 13.30
C LEU A 73 -4.55 78.24 13.92
N THR A 74 -5.15 78.06 15.10
CA THR A 74 -4.68 78.73 16.35
C THR A 74 -5.28 78.11 17.62
N THR A 75 -4.61 78.38 18.74
CA THR A 75 -4.82 77.86 20.11
C THR A 75 -5.94 78.56 20.90
N GLY A 76 -6.52 77.87 21.88
CA GLY A 76 -7.33 78.47 22.94
C GLY A 76 -7.61 77.52 24.11
N TYR A 77 -7.18 77.86 25.33
CA TYR A 77 -7.47 77.12 26.58
C TYR A 77 -8.79 77.63 27.21
N GLY A 78 -9.60 76.72 27.77
CA GLY A 78 -10.79 77.04 28.57
C GLY A 78 -11.44 75.78 29.17
N PRO A 79 -12.11 75.83 30.34
CA PRO A 79 -12.08 74.71 31.28
C PRO A 79 -13.40 73.94 31.49
N PHE A 80 -13.24 72.71 32.01
CA PHE A 80 -14.18 71.92 32.84
C PHE A 80 -15.68 71.95 32.55
N LEU A 81 -16.21 70.79 32.11
CA LEU A 81 -17.45 70.25 32.68
C LEU A 81 -17.51 68.73 32.50
N VAL A 82 -17.72 68.01 33.61
CA VAL A 82 -17.94 66.56 33.63
C VAL A 82 -19.43 66.31 33.47
N THR A 83 -19.83 65.73 32.34
CA THR A 83 -21.19 65.19 32.15
C THR A 83 -21.11 63.79 31.56
N SER A 84 -21.41 62.79 32.37
CA SER A 84 -21.50 61.39 31.96
C SER A 84 -22.62 61.19 30.93
N LEU A 85 -22.25 60.91 29.68
CA LEU A 85 -23.19 60.51 28.63
C LEU A 85 -22.96 59.03 28.31
N ILE A 86 -23.85 58.20 28.83
CA ILE A 86 -23.98 56.79 28.44
C ILE A 86 -24.57 56.78 27.04
N VAL A 87 -23.75 56.51 26.03
CA VAL A 87 -24.20 56.24 24.66
C VAL A 87 -24.35 54.73 24.50
N PRO A 88 -25.55 54.20 24.23
CA PRO A 88 -25.73 52.78 23.99
C PRO A 88 -25.08 52.41 22.64
N PHE A 89 -24.09 51.52 22.68
CA PHE A 89 -23.56 50.92 21.45
C PHE A 89 -24.63 50.05 20.82
N VAL A 90 -25.26 50.56 19.75
CA VAL A 90 -26.08 49.76 18.85
C VAL A 90 -25.15 48.76 18.15
N LEU A 91 -25.24 47.50 18.56
CA LEU A 91 -24.60 46.39 17.87
C LEU A 91 -25.21 46.26 16.47
N ILE A 92 -24.51 46.80 15.48
CA ILE A 92 -24.70 46.42 14.08
C ILE A 92 -24.23 44.97 13.97
N PRO A 93 -25.09 44.00 13.62
CA PRO A 93 -24.64 42.65 13.34
C PRO A 93 -23.99 42.67 11.96
N THR A 94 -22.69 42.96 11.91
CA THR A 94 -21.88 42.55 10.77
C THR A 94 -21.98 41.03 10.68
N LEU A 95 -22.61 40.53 9.62
CA LEU A 95 -22.65 39.10 9.29
C LEU A 95 -21.22 38.58 9.15
N TRP A 96 -20.67 38.09 10.25
CA TRP A 96 -19.41 37.38 10.27
C TRP A 96 -19.69 35.96 9.76
N THR A 97 -19.73 35.82 8.44
CA THR A 97 -19.58 34.51 7.78
C THR A 97 -18.11 34.08 7.94
N GLY A 98 -17.71 33.78 9.18
CA GLY A 98 -16.45 33.16 9.47
C GLY A 98 -16.41 31.80 8.78
N ALA A 99 -15.43 31.61 7.89
CA ALA A 99 -15.01 30.26 7.58
C ALA A 99 -14.52 29.60 8.89
N PRO A 100 -14.78 28.30 9.13
CA PRO A 100 -14.34 27.65 10.35
C PRO A 100 -12.82 27.77 10.49
N GLU A 101 -12.34 28.08 11.71
CA GLU A 101 -10.91 28.20 11.98
C GLU A 101 -10.20 26.87 11.65
N GLU A 102 -9.09 26.97 10.89
CA GLU A 102 -8.34 25.80 10.42
C GLU A 102 -7.77 25.02 11.62
N GLY A 103 -8.33 23.84 11.91
CA GLY A 103 -7.85 22.94 12.96
C GLY A 103 -8.75 22.82 14.21
N MET A 104 -10.05 23.08 14.12
CA MET A 104 -10.99 22.46 15.07
C MET A 104 -11.29 21.00 14.68
N PRO A 105 -11.58 20.10 15.66
CA PRO A 105 -12.16 18.80 15.36
C PRO A 105 -13.45 18.99 14.55
N ILE A 106 -13.64 18.18 13.51
CA ILE A 106 -14.88 18.21 12.72
C ILE A 106 -16.07 17.90 13.64
N SER A 107 -17.07 18.79 13.62
CA SER A 107 -18.26 18.66 14.46
C SER A 107 -19.11 17.45 14.04
N ASP A 108 -19.83 16.88 14.99
CA ASP A 108 -20.78 15.79 14.72
C ASP A 108 -21.84 16.20 13.67
N ASP A 109 -22.22 17.48 13.62
CA ASP A 109 -23.09 18.05 12.58
C ASP A 109 -22.47 17.96 11.18
N THR A 110 -21.16 18.19 11.05
CA THR A 110 -20.45 18.13 9.76
C THR A 110 -20.37 16.68 9.27
N TYR A 111 -20.13 15.73 10.18
CA TYR A 111 -20.19 14.31 9.85
C TYR A 111 -21.60 13.88 9.42
N LYS A 112 -22.64 14.38 10.08
CA LYS A 112 -24.03 14.14 9.65
C LYS A 112 -24.27 14.68 8.23
N ILE A 113 -23.81 15.90 7.92
CA ILE A 113 -23.93 16.50 6.58
C ILE A 113 -23.23 15.67 5.50
N ILE A 114 -22.11 15.01 5.85
CA ILE A 114 -21.38 14.10 4.96
C ILE A 114 -22.18 12.81 4.72
N PHE A 115 -22.64 12.12 5.77
CA PHE A 115 -23.48 10.93 5.66
C PHE A 115 -24.76 11.20 4.84
N ASP A 116 -25.47 12.29 5.14
CA ASP A 116 -26.70 12.70 4.44
C ASP A 116 -26.47 12.90 2.92
N GLU A 117 -25.27 13.30 2.47
CA GLU A 117 -24.93 13.46 1.04
C GLU A 117 -24.63 12.14 0.35
N ILE A 118 -23.99 11.21 1.07
CA ILE A 118 -23.60 9.90 0.55
C ILE A 118 -24.84 9.05 0.36
N ASP A 119 -25.75 9.06 1.33
CA ASP A 119 -27.05 8.42 1.21
C ASP A 119 -27.90 9.03 0.07
N ALA A 120 -27.76 10.33 -0.19
CA ALA A 120 -28.42 10.97 -1.34
C ALA A 120 -27.77 10.66 -2.71
N ARG A 121 -26.53 10.14 -2.76
CA ARG A 121 -25.76 9.93 -4.00
C ARG A 121 -25.39 8.47 -4.28
N GLN A 122 -25.88 7.50 -3.50
CA GLN A 122 -25.52 6.09 -3.65
C GLN A 122 -25.68 5.55 -5.09
N ASP A 123 -26.78 5.88 -5.79
CA ASP A 123 -27.01 5.43 -7.17
C ASP A 123 -26.03 6.05 -8.19
N GLU A 124 -25.56 7.27 -7.93
CA GLU A 124 -24.48 7.88 -8.72
C GLU A 124 -23.18 7.08 -8.56
N PHE A 125 -22.86 6.68 -7.32
CA PHE A 125 -21.65 5.93 -7.00
C PHE A 125 -21.70 4.51 -7.60
N VAL A 126 -22.84 3.81 -7.51
CA VAL A 126 -23.03 2.49 -8.14
C VAL A 126 -22.94 2.60 -9.67
N LYS A 127 -23.46 3.68 -10.27
CA LYS A 127 -23.30 3.93 -11.71
C LYS A 127 -21.84 4.12 -12.12
N VAL A 128 -21.04 4.85 -11.33
CA VAL A 128 -19.60 5.02 -11.63
C VAL A 128 -18.82 3.70 -11.45
N LEU A 129 -19.17 2.86 -10.47
CA LEU A 129 -18.61 1.51 -10.36
C LEU A 129 -18.99 0.64 -11.57
N LYS A 130 -20.23 0.74 -12.07
CA LYS A 130 -20.67 0.05 -13.28
C LYS A 130 -19.88 0.47 -14.53
N GLU A 131 -19.52 1.75 -14.65
CA GLU A 131 -18.61 2.23 -15.70
C GLU A 131 -17.20 1.61 -15.60
N ALA A 132 -16.68 1.43 -14.38
CA ALA A 132 -15.36 0.85 -14.13
C ALA A 132 -15.31 -0.67 -14.40
N VAL A 133 -16.31 -1.41 -13.91
CA VAL A 133 -16.42 -2.88 -14.10
C VAL A 133 -16.60 -3.24 -15.57
N ALA A 134 -17.30 -2.41 -16.35
CA ALA A 134 -17.47 -2.60 -17.80
C ALA A 134 -16.17 -2.46 -18.63
N ILE A 135 -15.06 -2.02 -18.03
CA ILE A 135 -13.74 -2.03 -18.67
C ILE A 135 -13.02 -3.33 -18.26
N ALA A 136 -12.96 -4.31 -19.16
CA ALA A 136 -12.40 -5.64 -18.90
C ALA A 136 -10.84 -5.64 -18.88
N SER A 137 -10.25 -4.92 -17.92
CA SER A 137 -8.83 -4.68 -17.72
C SER A 137 -8.06 -5.91 -17.19
N VAL A 138 -8.17 -7.04 -17.87
CA VAL A 138 -7.50 -8.30 -17.47
C VAL A 138 -6.01 -8.23 -17.81
N SER A 139 -5.13 -8.09 -16.81
CA SER A 139 -3.68 -7.90 -17.04
C SER A 139 -2.96 -9.16 -17.54
N SER A 140 -3.46 -10.34 -17.15
CA SER A 140 -2.94 -11.65 -17.50
C SER A 140 -3.27 -12.10 -18.93
N ASP A 141 -4.16 -11.37 -19.62
CA ASP A 141 -4.49 -11.55 -21.03
C ASP A 141 -3.77 -10.48 -21.89
N PRO A 142 -2.73 -10.86 -22.68
CA PRO A 142 -2.03 -9.93 -23.57
C PRO A 142 -2.90 -9.21 -24.59
N GLU A 143 -4.05 -9.78 -24.98
CA GLU A 143 -4.97 -9.17 -25.96
C GLU A 143 -5.79 -8.04 -25.32
N ARG A 144 -6.01 -8.10 -23.99
CA ARG A 144 -6.72 -7.08 -23.21
C ARG A 144 -5.84 -5.96 -22.66
N ARG A 145 -4.56 -5.92 -23.06
CA ARG A 145 -3.61 -4.85 -22.68
C ARG A 145 -4.13 -3.44 -23.00
N SER A 146 -4.92 -3.28 -24.07
CA SER A 146 -5.58 -2.00 -24.39
C SER A 146 -6.70 -1.62 -23.40
N ASP A 147 -7.43 -2.59 -22.84
CA ASP A 147 -8.44 -2.34 -21.81
C ASP A 147 -7.79 -1.94 -20.47
N CYS A 148 -6.63 -2.51 -20.12
CA CYS A 148 -5.81 -2.06 -18.99
C CYS A 148 -5.43 -0.57 -19.14
N VAL A 149 -4.86 -0.18 -20.29
CA VAL A 149 -4.51 1.22 -20.58
C VAL A 149 -5.74 2.14 -20.58
N LYS A 150 -6.88 1.66 -21.12
CA LYS A 150 -8.17 2.38 -21.10
C LYS A 150 -8.66 2.61 -19.67
N MET A 151 -8.50 1.64 -18.77
CA MET A 151 -8.88 1.77 -17.36
C MET A 151 -8.00 2.82 -16.66
N VAL A 152 -6.68 2.77 -16.82
CA VAL A 152 -5.75 3.80 -16.29
C VAL A 152 -6.14 5.20 -16.77
N MET A 153 -6.46 5.36 -18.05
CA MET A 153 -6.85 6.64 -18.64
C MET A 153 -8.28 7.09 -18.23
N TRP A 154 -9.17 6.16 -17.87
CA TRP A 154 -10.47 6.46 -17.27
C TRP A 154 -10.30 6.95 -15.83
N THR A 155 -9.50 6.26 -15.00
CA THR A 155 -9.21 6.63 -13.61
C THR A 155 -8.51 7.98 -13.54
N LYS A 156 -7.58 8.26 -14.47
CA LYS A 156 -6.97 9.59 -14.64
C LYS A 156 -8.04 10.68 -14.77
N LYS A 157 -9.02 10.53 -15.66
CA LYS A 157 -10.09 11.53 -15.85
C LYS A 157 -10.96 11.70 -14.60
N LYS A 158 -11.25 10.62 -13.87
CA LYS A 158 -12.01 10.70 -12.62
C LYS A 158 -11.24 11.45 -11.53
N LEU A 159 -9.94 11.20 -11.37
CA LEU A 159 -9.08 11.96 -10.45
C LEU A 159 -8.92 13.44 -10.85
N GLU A 160 -8.70 13.72 -12.14
CA GLU A 160 -8.66 15.09 -12.66
C GLU A 160 -10.00 15.83 -12.43
N SER A 161 -11.14 15.13 -12.50
CA SER A 161 -12.46 15.72 -12.24
C SER A 161 -12.69 16.17 -10.79
N VAL A 162 -11.95 15.61 -9.84
CA VAL A 162 -11.92 16.06 -8.43
C VAL A 162 -10.70 16.96 -8.13
N GLY A 163 -10.04 17.50 -9.16
CA GLY A 163 -8.98 18.50 -9.03
C GLY A 163 -7.58 17.94 -8.75
N ALA A 164 -7.37 16.61 -8.85
CA ALA A 164 -6.03 16.05 -8.72
C ALA A 164 -5.21 16.29 -10.00
N THR A 165 -3.92 16.59 -9.84
CA THR A 165 -2.96 16.61 -10.95
C THR A 165 -2.43 15.20 -11.18
N VAL A 166 -2.59 14.66 -12.40
CA VAL A 166 -2.27 13.26 -12.70
C VAL A 166 -1.19 13.11 -13.78
N GLN A 167 -0.07 12.52 -13.38
CA GLN A 167 1.00 12.07 -14.25
C GLN A 167 0.84 10.58 -14.59
N ILE A 168 1.08 10.24 -15.84
CA ILE A 168 1.14 8.86 -16.32
C ILE A 168 2.62 8.49 -16.45
N ILE A 169 3.04 7.40 -15.80
CA ILE A 169 4.41 6.90 -15.75
C ILE A 169 4.51 5.67 -16.66
N GLU A 170 5.38 5.73 -17.66
CA GLU A 170 5.66 4.59 -18.52
C GLU A 170 6.39 3.50 -17.72
N ASN A 171 5.85 2.28 -17.74
CA ASN A 171 6.29 1.17 -16.89
C ASN A 171 7.23 0.18 -17.60
N GLY A 172 7.77 0.54 -18.77
CA GLY A 172 8.66 -0.32 -19.54
C GLY A 172 7.92 -1.41 -20.32
N LYS A 173 8.52 -2.60 -20.44
CA LYS A 173 8.03 -3.69 -21.30
C LYS A 173 8.10 -5.05 -20.60
N GLN A 174 7.06 -5.85 -20.83
CA GLN A 174 6.92 -7.21 -20.36
C GLN A 174 7.35 -8.20 -21.45
N LYS A 175 8.08 -9.24 -21.06
CA LYS A 175 8.44 -10.37 -21.94
C LYS A 175 7.52 -11.55 -21.67
N LEU A 176 6.69 -11.89 -22.64
CA LEU A 176 5.77 -13.03 -22.56
C LEU A 176 6.53 -14.36 -22.70
N GLN A 177 5.90 -15.44 -22.24
CA GLN A 177 6.44 -16.81 -22.29
C GLN A 177 6.79 -17.27 -23.72
N ASN A 178 6.04 -16.82 -24.72
CA ASN A 178 6.30 -17.08 -26.15
C ASN A 178 7.46 -16.24 -26.74
N GLY A 179 8.18 -15.47 -25.91
CA GLY A 179 9.30 -14.61 -26.30
C GLY A 179 8.90 -13.24 -26.89
N LYS A 180 7.61 -13.01 -27.20
CA LYS A 180 7.11 -11.70 -27.64
C LYS A 180 7.22 -10.69 -26.49
N THR A 181 7.62 -9.47 -26.81
CA THR A 181 7.64 -8.35 -25.86
C THR A 181 6.45 -7.44 -26.13
N ILE A 182 5.76 -7.01 -25.08
CA ILE A 182 4.66 -6.05 -25.12
C ILE A 182 4.89 -4.93 -24.10
N ASP A 183 4.33 -3.75 -24.33
CA ASP A 183 4.47 -2.64 -23.39
C ASP A 183 3.64 -2.90 -22.12
N LEU A 184 4.21 -2.58 -20.95
CA LEU A 184 3.50 -2.70 -19.67
C LEU A 184 2.41 -1.61 -19.58
N PRO A 185 1.29 -1.87 -18.90
CA PRO A 185 0.33 -0.84 -18.54
C PRO A 185 1.05 0.28 -17.78
N PRO A 186 0.79 1.56 -18.08
CA PRO A 186 1.43 2.65 -17.39
C PRO A 186 0.84 2.82 -15.98
N ILE A 187 1.63 3.38 -15.08
CA ILE A 187 1.24 3.62 -13.68
C ILE A 187 0.72 5.05 -13.55
N LEU A 188 -0.32 5.24 -12.76
CA LEU A 188 -0.93 6.54 -12.48
C LEU A 188 -0.36 7.10 -11.18
N PHE A 189 0.33 8.26 -11.26
CA PHE A 189 0.75 9.06 -10.11
C PHE A 189 -0.12 10.32 -10.01
N GLY A 190 -0.94 10.42 -8.96
CA GLY A 190 -1.83 11.55 -8.72
C GLY A 190 -1.40 12.38 -7.50
N VAL A 191 -1.66 13.70 -7.52
CA VAL A 191 -1.46 14.59 -6.37
C VAL A 191 -2.68 15.51 -6.21
N LEU A 192 -3.22 15.62 -5.01
CA LEU A 192 -4.29 16.55 -4.64
C LEU A 192 -3.92 17.26 -3.33
N GLY A 193 -3.70 18.57 -3.42
CA GLY A 193 -3.17 19.39 -2.32
C GLY A 193 -1.64 19.37 -2.25
N ASN A 194 -1.06 20.45 -1.71
CA ASN A 194 0.36 20.61 -1.45
C ASN A 194 0.59 21.63 -0.30
N ASP A 195 -0.24 21.55 0.74
CA ASP A 195 -0.16 22.43 1.91
C ASP A 195 0.87 21.88 2.91
N PRO A 196 1.98 22.59 3.18
CA PRO A 196 3.03 22.10 4.09
C PRO A 196 2.59 22.04 5.56
N LYS A 197 1.42 22.59 5.93
CA LYS A 197 0.84 22.41 7.27
C LYS A 197 0.14 21.05 7.43
N LYS A 198 -0.27 20.43 6.32
CA LYS A 198 -1.06 19.21 6.29
C LYS A 198 -0.19 17.98 6.13
N LYS A 199 -0.62 16.87 6.70
CA LYS A 199 -0.04 15.55 6.45
C LYS A 199 -0.21 15.14 4.99
N THR A 200 0.61 14.23 4.51
CA THR A 200 0.43 13.61 3.19
C THR A 200 0.10 12.13 3.33
N VAL A 201 -1.11 11.74 2.91
CA VAL A 201 -1.54 10.35 2.80
C VAL A 201 -1.27 9.86 1.38
N LEU A 202 -0.57 8.73 1.28
CA LEU A 202 -0.41 7.97 0.05
C LEU A 202 -1.51 6.90 -0.03
N VAL A 203 -2.30 6.91 -1.09
CA VAL A 203 -3.30 5.89 -1.41
C VAL A 203 -2.77 5.02 -2.54
N TYR A 204 -2.80 3.71 -2.34
CA TYR A 204 -2.55 2.73 -3.41
C TYR A 204 -3.75 1.79 -3.59
N GLY A 205 -3.88 1.31 -4.82
CA GLY A 205 -4.81 0.29 -5.28
C GLY A 205 -4.50 -0.09 -6.73
N HIS A 206 -5.20 -1.05 -7.32
CA HIS A 206 -5.00 -1.50 -8.70
C HIS A 206 -6.27 -1.40 -9.57
N LEU A 207 -6.04 -1.47 -10.87
CA LEU A 207 -7.05 -1.25 -11.91
C LEU A 207 -7.21 -2.44 -12.86
N ASP A 208 -6.28 -3.39 -12.80
CA ASP A 208 -6.44 -4.70 -13.42
C ASP A 208 -7.25 -5.66 -12.54
N VAL A 209 -7.74 -6.73 -13.16
CA VAL A 209 -8.62 -7.73 -12.53
C VAL A 209 -8.31 -9.12 -13.07
N GLN A 210 -8.59 -10.18 -12.30
CA GLN A 210 -8.56 -11.56 -12.79
C GLN A 210 -9.46 -11.77 -14.03
N PRO A 211 -9.15 -12.78 -14.86
CA PRO A 211 -10.08 -13.27 -15.87
C PRO A 211 -11.44 -13.65 -15.27
N ALA A 212 -12.48 -13.55 -16.10
CA ALA A 212 -13.80 -14.09 -15.83
C ALA A 212 -14.56 -14.29 -17.15
N ALA A 213 -15.17 -15.45 -17.32
CA ALA A 213 -16.06 -15.79 -18.42
C ALA A 213 -17.41 -16.26 -17.85
N LYS A 214 -18.48 -16.18 -18.64
CA LYS A 214 -19.82 -16.61 -18.21
C LYS A 214 -19.83 -18.11 -17.91
N GLU A 215 -19.08 -18.84 -18.72
CA GLU A 215 -18.90 -20.28 -18.78
C GLU A 215 -18.16 -20.84 -17.55
N ASP A 216 -17.43 -20.00 -16.80
CA ASP A 216 -16.76 -20.40 -15.57
C ASP A 216 -17.74 -20.76 -14.44
N GLY A 217 -19.03 -20.40 -14.57
CA GLY A 217 -20.08 -20.63 -13.56
C GLY A 217 -20.69 -19.34 -12.99
N TRP A 218 -20.64 -18.22 -13.72
CA TRP A 218 -21.24 -16.96 -13.27
C TRP A 218 -22.76 -16.94 -13.47
N ASN A 219 -23.49 -16.37 -12.51
CA ASN A 219 -24.94 -16.15 -12.56
C ASN A 219 -25.31 -14.91 -13.38
N THR A 220 -24.48 -13.86 -13.35
CA THR A 220 -24.59 -12.63 -14.16
C THR A 220 -23.53 -12.61 -15.29
N ASN A 221 -23.42 -11.53 -16.08
CA ASN A 221 -22.25 -11.33 -16.95
C ASN A 221 -21.13 -10.68 -16.10
N PRO A 222 -19.91 -11.27 -16.01
CA PRO A 222 -18.87 -10.76 -15.12
C PRO A 222 -18.47 -9.30 -15.37
N PHE A 223 -18.57 -8.80 -16.60
CA PHE A 223 -18.22 -7.40 -16.92
C PHE A 223 -19.45 -6.48 -17.06
N GLU A 224 -20.62 -6.90 -16.58
CA GLU A 224 -21.81 -6.06 -16.47
C GLU A 224 -22.30 -6.02 -15.02
N LEU A 225 -21.89 -4.98 -14.27
CA LEU A 225 -22.27 -4.85 -12.86
C LEU A 225 -23.78 -4.93 -12.68
N THR A 226 -24.22 -5.92 -11.90
CA THR A 226 -25.63 -6.26 -11.71
C THR A 226 -25.94 -6.29 -10.22
N GLU A 227 -26.91 -5.49 -9.79
CA GLU A 227 -27.35 -5.45 -8.38
C GLU A 227 -28.44 -6.49 -8.14
N VAL A 228 -28.25 -7.36 -7.14
CA VAL A 228 -29.23 -8.37 -6.69
C VAL A 228 -29.22 -8.37 -5.16
N ASP A 229 -30.38 -8.20 -4.52
CA ASP A 229 -30.53 -8.19 -3.05
C ASP A 229 -29.55 -7.26 -2.30
N GLY A 230 -29.24 -6.11 -2.88
CA GLY A 230 -28.27 -5.14 -2.34
C GLY A 230 -26.80 -5.51 -2.54
N LYS A 231 -26.50 -6.48 -3.40
CA LYS A 231 -25.15 -6.98 -3.70
C LYS A 231 -24.77 -6.65 -5.14
N LEU A 232 -23.61 -6.03 -5.34
CA LEU A 232 -23.15 -5.53 -6.63
C LEU A 232 -22.24 -6.58 -7.30
N PHE A 233 -22.81 -7.49 -8.09
CA PHE A 233 -22.09 -8.58 -8.74
C PHE A 233 -21.34 -8.14 -10.01
N GLY A 234 -20.04 -8.43 -10.07
CA GLY A 234 -19.17 -8.17 -11.23
C GLY A 234 -17.68 -8.36 -10.90
N ARG A 235 -16.87 -8.72 -11.91
CA ARG A 235 -15.42 -8.90 -11.77
C ARG A 235 -14.72 -7.57 -11.51
N GLY A 236 -13.98 -7.52 -10.41
CA GLY A 236 -13.36 -6.34 -9.84
C GLY A 236 -14.34 -5.34 -9.24
N SER A 237 -15.49 -5.82 -8.75
CA SER A 237 -16.39 -5.02 -7.92
C SER A 237 -15.80 -4.79 -6.53
N THR A 238 -15.16 -5.80 -5.93
CA THR A 238 -14.45 -5.70 -4.64
C THR A 238 -12.93 -5.59 -4.81
N ASP A 239 -12.39 -6.08 -5.94
CA ASP A 239 -10.96 -6.37 -6.16
C ASP A 239 -10.47 -5.77 -7.50
N ASP A 240 -10.03 -4.51 -7.58
CA ASP A 240 -9.95 -3.45 -6.55
C ASP A 240 -10.67 -2.16 -7.02
N LYS A 241 -11.52 -2.25 -8.05
CA LYS A 241 -12.14 -1.04 -8.65
C LYS A 241 -13.16 -0.37 -7.72
N GLY A 242 -13.92 -1.13 -6.95
CA GLY A 242 -14.82 -0.59 -5.93
C GLY A 242 -14.09 0.30 -4.94
N PRO A 243 -13.11 -0.23 -4.20
CA PRO A 243 -12.30 0.56 -3.28
C PRO A 243 -11.59 1.76 -3.94
N VAL A 244 -10.94 1.58 -5.09
CA VAL A 244 -10.28 2.69 -5.81
C VAL A 244 -11.25 3.81 -6.20
N VAL A 245 -12.45 3.47 -6.68
CA VAL A 245 -13.49 4.45 -7.03
C VAL A 245 -14.07 5.12 -5.79
N ALA A 246 -14.18 4.42 -4.66
CA ALA A 246 -14.66 4.98 -3.40
C ALA A 246 -13.80 6.16 -2.90
N TRP A 247 -12.47 6.10 -3.07
CA TRP A 247 -11.59 7.25 -2.78
C TRP A 247 -11.94 8.51 -3.59
N VAL A 248 -12.38 8.36 -4.85
CA VAL A 248 -12.83 9.49 -5.68
C VAL A 248 -14.16 10.04 -5.19
N HIS A 249 -15.07 9.17 -4.73
CA HIS A 249 -16.37 9.58 -4.18
C HIS A 249 -16.24 10.38 -2.89
N ALA A 250 -15.40 9.92 -1.95
CA ALA A 250 -15.04 10.66 -0.74
C ALA A 250 -14.55 12.10 -1.06
N ILE A 251 -13.61 12.25 -1.99
CA ILE A 251 -13.11 13.58 -2.37
C ILE A 251 -14.24 14.44 -2.96
N SER A 252 -15.10 13.85 -3.79
CA SER A 252 -16.25 14.53 -4.40
C SER A 252 -17.26 15.03 -3.36
N VAL A 253 -17.53 14.26 -2.31
CA VAL A 253 -18.50 14.61 -1.24
C VAL A 253 -17.97 15.75 -0.38
N LEU A 254 -16.74 15.66 0.14
CA LEU A 254 -16.09 16.76 0.86
C LEU A 254 -16.14 18.08 0.07
N GLN A 255 -15.75 18.04 -1.21
CA GLN A 255 -15.77 19.21 -2.10
C GLN A 255 -17.19 19.76 -2.30
N LYS A 256 -18.17 18.88 -2.52
CA LYS A 256 -19.58 19.25 -2.75
C LYS A 256 -20.20 19.94 -1.53
N LYS A 257 -19.87 19.49 -0.32
CA LYS A 257 -20.28 20.13 0.94
C LYS A 257 -19.37 21.28 1.40
N LYS A 258 -18.33 21.60 0.62
CA LYS A 258 -17.31 22.63 0.94
C LYS A 258 -16.56 22.35 2.26
N VAL A 259 -16.48 21.09 2.66
CA VAL A 259 -15.64 20.65 3.78
C VAL A 259 -14.19 20.65 3.29
N PRO A 260 -13.25 21.37 3.95
CA PRO A 260 -11.85 21.35 3.54
C PRO A 260 -11.25 19.95 3.62
N ILE A 261 -10.59 19.49 2.56
CA ILE A 261 -9.84 18.23 2.60
C ILE A 261 -8.72 18.39 3.65
N PRO A 262 -8.67 17.54 4.69
CA PRO A 262 -7.85 17.80 5.87
C PRO A 262 -6.37 17.43 5.70
N VAL A 263 -6.02 16.64 4.68
CA VAL A 263 -4.64 16.27 4.34
C VAL A 263 -4.34 16.51 2.86
N ASN A 264 -3.07 16.44 2.49
CA ASN A 264 -2.64 16.26 1.10
C ASN A 264 -2.79 14.77 0.73
N LEU A 265 -3.18 14.50 -0.51
CA LEU A 265 -3.35 13.16 -1.05
C LEU A 265 -2.37 12.91 -2.20
N LYS A 266 -1.72 11.75 -2.17
CA LYS A 266 -0.95 11.20 -3.29
C LYS A 266 -1.58 9.86 -3.68
N PHE A 267 -1.69 9.59 -4.98
CA PHE A 267 -2.27 8.35 -5.50
C PHE A 267 -1.22 7.60 -6.30
N VAL A 268 -1.11 6.29 -6.09
CA VAL A 268 -0.39 5.37 -6.97
C VAL A 268 -1.34 4.26 -7.36
N PHE A 269 -1.82 4.28 -8.60
CA PHE A 269 -2.66 3.21 -9.12
C PHE A 269 -1.96 2.50 -10.28
N GLU A 270 -1.84 1.17 -10.18
CA GLU A 270 -1.26 0.33 -11.23
C GLU A 270 -2.33 -0.50 -11.96
N CYS A 271 -1.89 -1.34 -12.90
CA CYS A 271 -2.76 -2.22 -13.66
C CYS A 271 -2.02 -3.53 -14.00
N MET A 272 -1.25 -4.04 -13.03
CA MET A 272 -0.45 -5.26 -13.11
C MET A 272 -0.40 -6.08 -11.80
N GLU A 273 -1.15 -5.75 -10.74
CA GLU A 273 -1.03 -6.45 -9.43
C GLU A 273 -1.29 -7.95 -9.60
N GLU A 274 -2.38 -8.27 -10.29
CA GLU A 274 -2.89 -9.61 -10.57
C GLU A 274 -1.93 -10.45 -11.45
N SER A 275 -0.97 -9.76 -12.05
CA SER A 275 0.09 -10.31 -12.90
C SER A 275 1.51 -10.04 -12.37
N GLY A 276 1.67 -9.58 -11.13
CA GLY A 276 2.97 -9.49 -10.45
C GLY A 276 3.38 -8.15 -9.83
N SER A 277 2.68 -7.05 -10.15
CA SER A 277 3.16 -5.66 -10.00
C SER A 277 4.45 -5.36 -10.80
N GLU A 278 4.59 -5.99 -11.98
CA GLU A 278 5.81 -5.89 -12.81
C GLU A 278 6.14 -4.43 -13.15
N GLY A 279 7.33 -3.98 -12.74
CA GLY A 279 7.86 -2.63 -12.98
C GLY A 279 7.50 -1.56 -11.93
N LEU A 280 6.42 -1.75 -11.14
CA LEU A 280 5.95 -0.74 -10.17
C LEU A 280 7.03 -0.37 -9.14
N GLU A 281 7.73 -1.36 -8.57
CA GLU A 281 8.75 -1.08 -7.57
C GLU A 281 9.91 -0.24 -8.14
N GLN A 282 10.32 -0.48 -9.39
CA GLN A 282 11.35 0.33 -10.04
C GLN A 282 10.85 1.76 -10.30
N ALA A 283 9.59 1.93 -10.69
CA ALA A 283 8.97 3.25 -10.82
C ALA A 283 8.93 3.99 -9.48
N LEU A 284 8.57 3.32 -8.38
CA LEU A 284 8.60 3.91 -7.03
C LEU A 284 10.02 4.26 -6.58
N ARG A 285 11.02 3.38 -6.81
CA ARG A 285 12.43 3.63 -6.52
C ARG A 285 12.96 4.86 -7.25
N ASN A 286 12.62 5.02 -8.53
CA ASN A 286 13.00 6.18 -9.35
C ASN A 286 12.36 7.50 -8.84
N HIS A 287 11.24 7.42 -8.12
CA HIS A 287 10.52 8.59 -7.59
C HIS A 287 10.53 8.68 -6.06
N LYS A 288 11.44 7.94 -5.40
CA LYS A 288 11.58 7.92 -3.94
C LYS A 288 11.82 9.32 -3.36
N ASP A 289 12.84 10.00 -3.87
CA ASP A 289 13.27 11.31 -3.38
C ASP A 289 12.48 12.49 -4.00
N THR A 290 11.47 12.18 -4.83
CA THR A 290 10.60 13.17 -5.49
C THR A 290 9.13 12.97 -5.08
N PHE A 291 8.42 12.02 -5.70
CA PHE A 291 6.99 11.81 -5.45
C PHE A 291 6.73 11.28 -4.03
N LEU A 292 7.52 10.32 -3.54
CA LEU A 292 7.30 9.68 -2.23
C LEU A 292 7.87 10.46 -1.04
N LYS A 293 8.76 11.43 -1.28
CA LYS A 293 9.55 12.12 -0.25
C LYS A 293 8.73 12.66 0.92
N ASP A 294 7.63 13.34 0.63
CA ASP A 294 6.84 14.06 1.64
C ASP A 294 5.64 13.24 2.15
N VAL A 295 5.64 11.90 1.95
CA VAL A 295 4.60 10.99 2.49
C VAL A 295 4.79 10.82 4.00
N ASP A 296 3.68 10.90 4.75
CA ASP A 296 3.63 10.64 6.18
C ASP A 296 3.04 9.26 6.51
N MET A 297 2.03 8.82 5.76
CA MET A 297 1.26 7.60 5.98
C MET A 297 0.85 6.99 4.64
N THR A 298 0.75 5.66 4.58
CA THR A 298 0.22 4.94 3.41
C THR A 298 -1.05 4.17 3.81
N CYS A 299 -2.09 4.26 2.99
CA CYS A 299 -3.32 3.49 3.10
C CYS A 299 -3.55 2.70 1.81
N ILE A 300 -3.92 1.43 1.95
CA ILE A 300 -4.28 0.52 0.85
C ILE A 300 -5.65 -0.05 1.18
N SER A 301 -6.52 -0.25 0.19
CA SER A 301 -7.92 -0.62 0.43
C SER A 301 -8.37 -1.88 -0.31
N ASP A 302 -7.48 -2.86 -0.35
CA ASP A 302 -7.46 -3.97 -1.32
C ASP A 302 -7.60 -5.33 -0.61
N ASN A 303 -8.53 -5.39 0.36
CA ASN A 303 -8.70 -6.57 1.23
C ASN A 303 -10.08 -6.60 1.93
N TYR A 304 -10.33 -7.64 2.74
CA TYR A 304 -11.68 -8.02 3.18
C TYR A 304 -11.84 -8.04 4.70
N TRP A 305 -13.09 -7.89 5.17
CA TRP A 305 -13.44 -8.19 6.56
C TRP A 305 -13.30 -9.69 6.83
N LEU A 306 -13.01 -10.04 8.08
CA LEU A 306 -12.83 -11.44 8.48
C LEU A 306 -14.15 -12.21 8.62
N GLY A 307 -15.20 -11.49 9.04
CA GLY A 307 -16.55 -11.98 9.29
C GLY A 307 -17.58 -10.88 9.01
N LYS A 308 -18.83 -11.10 9.40
CA LYS A 308 -19.97 -10.26 8.99
C LYS A 308 -20.37 -9.19 10.01
N ASN A 309 -19.96 -9.31 11.28
CA ASN A 309 -20.46 -8.45 12.37
C ASN A 309 -19.55 -7.26 12.68
N LYS A 310 -18.23 -7.38 12.45
CA LYS A 310 -17.25 -6.35 12.80
C LYS A 310 -16.39 -5.94 11.60
N PRO A 311 -16.06 -4.63 11.46
CA PRO A 311 -15.01 -4.17 10.59
C PRO A 311 -13.63 -4.65 11.07
N CYS A 312 -12.66 -4.65 10.16
CA CYS A 312 -11.28 -5.02 10.46
C CYS A 312 -10.29 -3.91 10.08
N LEU A 313 -9.10 -3.94 10.67
CA LEU A 313 -7.93 -3.22 10.17
C LEU A 313 -6.78 -4.22 10.04
N THR A 314 -6.18 -4.29 8.86
CA THR A 314 -5.21 -5.34 8.56
C THR A 314 -3.78 -4.83 8.70
N TYR A 315 -3.00 -5.50 9.55
CA TYR A 315 -1.62 -5.10 9.87
C TYR A 315 -0.54 -6.09 9.40
N GLY A 316 -0.95 -7.19 8.77
CA GLY A 316 0.00 -8.12 8.18
C GLY A 316 -0.62 -9.00 7.11
N LEU A 317 0.12 -9.23 6.04
CA LEU A 317 -0.21 -10.16 4.96
C LEU A 317 0.67 -11.38 5.15
N ARG A 318 0.03 -12.47 5.61
CA ARG A 318 0.65 -13.69 6.14
C ARG A 318 1.88 -13.44 7.00
N SER A 319 1.70 -12.73 8.12
CA SER A 319 2.84 -12.24 8.91
C SER A 319 2.63 -12.24 10.43
N SER A 320 3.33 -13.07 11.21
CA SER A 320 3.23 -13.16 12.67
C SER A 320 3.89 -12.03 13.45
N SER A 321 3.25 -11.65 14.55
CA SER A 321 3.52 -10.49 15.38
C SER A 321 4.68 -10.69 16.38
N CYS A 322 5.93 -10.65 15.91
CA CYS A 322 7.06 -10.34 16.80
C CYS A 322 8.34 -9.89 16.04
N ALA A 323 8.68 -8.59 16.09
CA ALA A 323 10.07 -8.08 15.97
C ALA A 323 10.20 -6.53 16.08
N CYS A 324 9.41 -5.83 16.91
CA CYS A 324 9.68 -4.42 17.21
C CYS A 324 10.83 -4.29 18.22
N SER A 325 12.09 -4.60 17.81
CA SER A 325 13.37 -4.23 18.49
C SER A 325 14.65 -4.85 17.88
N LEU A 326 14.92 -4.80 16.56
CA LEU A 326 16.26 -5.19 16.03
C LEU A 326 16.67 -4.62 14.66
N ASN A 327 16.18 -3.43 14.30
CA ASN A 327 16.19 -2.95 12.91
C ASN A 327 17.40 -2.05 12.50
N LEU A 328 18.57 -2.21 13.16
CA LEU A 328 19.77 -1.39 12.90
C LEU A 328 20.99 -2.17 12.36
N LEU A 329 21.16 -3.44 12.73
CA LEU A 329 22.35 -4.24 12.36
C LEU A 329 22.23 -4.92 10.98
N VAL A 330 21.03 -5.38 10.59
CA VAL A 330 20.81 -6.04 9.28
C VAL A 330 20.99 -5.06 8.11
N LYS A 331 20.58 -3.79 8.29
CA LYS A 331 20.64 -2.74 7.26
C LYS A 331 22.06 -2.36 6.80
N LEU A 332 23.10 -2.77 7.53
CA LEU A 332 24.50 -2.51 7.15
C LEU A 332 25.08 -3.55 6.18
N PHE A 333 24.54 -4.77 6.11
CA PHE A 333 25.09 -5.85 5.28
C PHE A 333 24.47 -5.96 3.88
N GLN A 334 23.22 -5.53 3.67
CA GLN A 334 22.55 -5.60 2.35
C GLN A 334 23.09 -4.61 1.29
N LYS A 335 24.03 -3.72 1.63
CA LYS A 335 24.41 -2.59 0.78
C LYS A 335 25.50 -2.87 -0.28
N LEU A 336 25.85 -4.14 -0.52
CA LEU A 336 27.06 -4.53 -1.27
C LEU A 336 26.90 -5.60 -2.36
N ILE A 337 25.69 -6.07 -2.66
CA ILE A 337 25.47 -7.05 -3.74
C ILE A 337 24.54 -6.46 -4.80
N SER A 338 25.12 -6.06 -5.93
CA SER A 338 24.38 -5.80 -7.16
C SER A 338 24.12 -7.13 -7.88
N LEU A 339 22.96 -7.74 -7.61
CA LEU A 339 22.37 -8.80 -8.44
C LEU A 339 21.01 -8.31 -8.93
N GLU A 340 20.59 -8.80 -10.10
CA GLU A 340 19.25 -8.56 -10.66
C GLU A 340 18.20 -9.27 -9.78
N VAL A 341 17.66 -8.56 -8.78
CA VAL A 341 16.54 -9.06 -8.00
C VAL A 341 15.27 -8.89 -8.83
N ILE A 342 14.82 -9.98 -9.45
CA ILE A 342 13.50 -10.06 -10.10
C ILE A 342 12.46 -10.11 -8.96
N LEU A 343 12.06 -8.93 -8.49
CA LEU A 343 11.16 -8.72 -7.37
C LEU A 343 9.71 -8.89 -7.82
N LEU A 344 9.11 -10.05 -7.53
CA LEU A 344 7.67 -10.27 -7.78
C LEU A 344 7.04 -11.11 -6.67
N LEU A 345 5.92 -10.57 -6.15
CA LEU A 345 4.85 -11.26 -5.45
C LEU A 345 5.09 -11.78 -4.02
N ARG A 346 4.51 -11.05 -3.06
CA ARG A 346 3.64 -11.59 -1.98
C ARG A 346 4.33 -12.39 -0.86
N GLY A 347 3.62 -12.69 0.23
CA GLY A 347 3.98 -13.78 1.15
C GLY A 347 3.74 -15.15 0.51
N ILE A 348 4.40 -15.42 -0.62
CA ILE A 348 4.24 -16.61 -1.45
C ILE A 348 5.56 -16.99 -2.10
N CYS A 349 5.74 -18.28 -2.38
CA CYS A 349 6.66 -18.81 -3.36
C CYS A 349 5.87 -19.76 -4.27
N TYR A 350 5.90 -19.53 -5.58
CA TYR A 350 5.14 -20.28 -6.58
C TYR A 350 6.08 -21.14 -7.41
N TYR A 351 5.70 -22.39 -7.63
CA TYR A 351 6.54 -23.40 -8.24
C TYR A 351 5.87 -24.09 -9.42
N PHE A 352 6.71 -24.47 -10.39
CA PHE A 352 6.35 -25.42 -11.43
C PHE A 352 7.18 -26.69 -11.27
N VAL A 353 6.53 -27.84 -11.43
CA VAL A 353 7.19 -29.15 -11.54
C VAL A 353 7.02 -29.63 -12.97
N GLU A 354 8.05 -29.44 -13.80
CA GLU A 354 8.05 -29.87 -15.20
C GLU A 354 8.46 -31.34 -15.32
N ILE A 355 7.58 -32.21 -15.84
CA ILE A 355 7.89 -33.60 -16.15
C ILE A 355 7.56 -33.92 -17.61
N GLY A 356 8.47 -34.62 -18.30
CA GLY A 356 8.28 -35.04 -19.69
C GLY A 356 8.79 -36.46 -19.94
N CYS A 357 8.01 -37.26 -20.66
CA CYS A 357 8.28 -38.67 -20.94
C CYS A 357 8.45 -39.01 -22.42
N ALA A 358 7.93 -38.19 -23.34
CA ALA A 358 7.95 -38.46 -24.77
C ALA A 358 8.02 -37.17 -25.60
N LYS A 359 8.35 -37.30 -26.88
CA LYS A 359 8.41 -36.18 -27.84
C LYS A 359 7.02 -35.60 -28.16
N GLN A 360 6.00 -36.44 -28.18
CA GLN A 360 4.62 -36.07 -28.55
C GLN A 360 3.63 -36.95 -27.80
N ASP A 361 2.40 -36.47 -27.66
CA ASP A 361 1.34 -37.17 -26.96
C ASP A 361 1.04 -38.53 -27.60
N LEU A 362 0.83 -39.54 -26.76
CA LEU A 362 0.69 -40.93 -27.18
C LEU A 362 -0.73 -41.45 -26.93
N HIS A 363 -1.19 -42.35 -27.80
CA HIS A 363 -2.47 -43.03 -27.62
C HIS A 363 -2.38 -44.01 -26.44
N SER A 364 -3.16 -43.78 -25.37
CA SER A 364 -2.98 -44.51 -24.11
C SER A 364 -3.25 -46.01 -24.22
N GLY A 365 -4.16 -46.43 -25.11
CA GLY A 365 -4.39 -47.86 -25.38
C GLY A 365 -3.28 -48.57 -26.15
N THR A 366 -2.38 -47.83 -26.82
CA THR A 366 -1.28 -48.38 -27.63
C THR A 366 0.06 -48.37 -26.89
N TYR A 367 0.28 -47.36 -26.04
CA TYR A 367 1.55 -47.16 -25.34
C TYR A 367 1.44 -47.32 -23.81
N GLY A 368 0.22 -47.45 -23.27
CA GLY A 368 -0.01 -47.67 -21.84
C GLY A 368 0.69 -48.92 -21.33
N GLY A 369 1.33 -48.81 -20.17
CA GLY A 369 2.15 -49.88 -19.59
C GLY A 369 3.50 -50.14 -20.30
N SER A 370 3.79 -49.47 -21.42
CA SER A 370 5.06 -49.62 -22.14
C SER A 370 6.12 -48.56 -21.76
N ILE A 371 5.69 -47.43 -21.21
CA ILE A 371 6.58 -46.33 -20.77
C ILE A 371 6.20 -45.80 -19.37
N PRO A 372 7.13 -45.22 -18.61
CA PRO A 372 6.82 -44.40 -17.44
C PRO A 372 6.09 -43.11 -17.86
N GLU A 373 4.83 -42.97 -17.47
CA GLU A 373 4.00 -41.84 -17.89
C GLU A 373 4.26 -40.59 -17.03
N ALA A 374 4.50 -39.43 -17.66
CA ALA A 374 4.80 -38.18 -16.96
C ALA A 374 3.69 -37.75 -15.97
N MET A 375 2.42 -38.03 -16.27
CA MET A 375 1.30 -37.76 -15.37
C MET A 375 1.35 -38.60 -14.08
N ASN A 376 1.70 -39.88 -14.16
CA ASN A 376 1.79 -40.75 -12.98
C ASN A 376 2.91 -40.28 -12.05
N ASP A 377 4.03 -39.87 -12.63
CA ASP A 377 5.15 -39.27 -11.90
C ASP A 377 4.79 -37.93 -11.26
N LEU A 378 4.08 -37.06 -11.99
CA LEU A 378 3.69 -35.73 -11.50
C LEU A 378 2.68 -35.81 -10.35
N ILE A 379 1.65 -36.65 -10.49
CA ILE A 379 0.68 -36.92 -9.43
C ILE A 379 1.38 -37.52 -8.20
N TRP A 380 2.33 -38.43 -8.40
CA TRP A 380 3.12 -38.96 -7.29
C TRP A 380 3.90 -37.85 -6.57
N VAL A 381 4.68 -37.02 -7.28
CA VAL A 381 5.46 -35.93 -6.66
C VAL A 381 4.54 -34.96 -5.90
N LEU A 382 3.45 -34.49 -6.53
CA LEU A 382 2.53 -33.55 -5.90
C LEU A 382 1.83 -34.14 -4.67
N SER A 383 1.50 -35.44 -4.67
CA SER A 383 0.90 -36.13 -3.53
C SER A 383 1.81 -36.22 -2.29
N GLN A 384 3.12 -36.01 -2.43
CA GLN A 384 4.07 -36.08 -1.32
C GLN A 384 4.30 -34.73 -0.62
N LEU A 385 3.67 -33.65 -1.07
CA LEU A 385 3.95 -32.30 -0.56
C LEU A 385 3.18 -31.93 0.72
N THR A 386 2.04 -32.56 0.97
CA THR A 386 1.13 -32.24 2.10
C THR A 386 0.51 -33.49 2.73
N GLU A 387 0.28 -33.46 4.03
CA GLU A 387 -0.55 -34.43 4.76
C GLU A 387 -2.05 -34.08 4.70
N LYS A 388 -2.89 -35.02 5.16
CA LYS A 388 -4.36 -34.91 5.14
C LYS A 388 -4.93 -33.71 5.92
N ASP A 389 -4.18 -33.18 6.89
CA ASP A 389 -4.59 -32.05 7.74
C ASP A 389 -4.03 -30.70 7.24
N GLY A 390 -3.42 -30.69 6.06
CA GLY A 390 -2.75 -29.53 5.46
C GLY A 390 -1.27 -29.34 5.87
N THR A 391 -0.71 -30.20 6.73
CA THR A 391 0.69 -30.08 7.16
C THR A 391 1.64 -30.29 5.99
N ILE A 392 2.52 -29.32 5.74
CA ILE A 392 3.54 -29.35 4.69
C ILE A 392 4.65 -30.37 5.01
N LYS A 393 5.02 -31.21 4.05
CA LYS A 393 5.97 -32.33 4.21
C LYS A 393 7.43 -32.01 3.84
N ILE A 394 7.69 -30.78 3.39
CA ILE A 394 9.03 -30.29 3.07
C ILE A 394 9.87 -30.20 4.36
N PRO A 395 11.01 -30.90 4.48
CA PRO A 395 11.85 -30.86 5.68
C PRO A 395 12.32 -29.45 6.03
N HIS A 396 12.45 -29.17 7.32
CA HIS A 396 12.91 -27.89 7.90
C HIS A 396 12.04 -26.66 7.59
N ILE A 397 10.88 -26.82 6.92
CA ILE A 397 10.02 -25.68 6.55
C ILE A 397 9.41 -24.96 7.76
N TYR A 398 9.18 -25.68 8.86
CA TYR A 398 8.67 -25.11 10.11
C TYR A 398 9.78 -24.59 11.04
N ASP A 399 11.03 -25.01 10.85
CA ASP A 399 12.18 -24.57 11.66
C ASP A 399 12.46 -23.06 11.45
N ILE A 400 12.09 -22.54 10.28
CA ILE A 400 12.18 -21.13 9.89
C ILE A 400 10.89 -20.33 10.12
N VAL A 401 9.86 -20.92 10.73
CA VAL A 401 8.63 -20.21 11.12
C VAL A 401 8.83 -19.60 12.50
N ALA A 402 8.50 -18.31 12.66
CA ALA A 402 8.59 -17.65 13.97
C ALA A 402 7.79 -18.41 15.07
N PRO A 403 8.25 -18.43 16.33
CA PRO A 403 7.51 -19.03 17.43
C PRO A 403 6.28 -18.19 17.80
N VAL A 404 5.23 -18.85 18.28
CA VAL A 404 3.99 -18.17 18.70
C VAL A 404 4.15 -17.62 20.12
N THR A 405 4.03 -16.31 20.28
CA THR A 405 4.08 -15.65 21.60
C THR A 405 2.74 -15.74 22.33
N ASP A 406 2.75 -15.64 23.65
CA ASP A 406 1.51 -15.67 24.44
C ASP A 406 0.63 -14.42 24.22
N ASP A 407 1.23 -13.29 23.85
CA ASP A 407 0.48 -12.10 23.43
C ASP A 407 -0.14 -12.31 22.03
N GLU A 408 0.55 -12.95 21.09
CA GLU A 408 -0.04 -13.35 19.79
C GLU A 408 -1.21 -14.33 20.00
N LYS A 409 -1.12 -15.29 20.93
CA LYS A 409 -2.23 -16.23 21.25
C LYS A 409 -3.48 -15.48 21.73
N LYS A 410 -3.34 -14.61 22.73
CA LYS A 410 -4.45 -13.83 23.31
C LYS A 410 -5.16 -12.95 22.27
N MET A 411 -4.45 -12.48 21.24
CA MET A 411 -5.08 -11.70 20.17
C MET A 411 -6.17 -12.49 19.47
N TYR A 412 -6.01 -13.80 19.21
CA TYR A 412 -7.01 -14.61 18.51
C TYR A 412 -8.29 -14.87 19.32
N GLU A 413 -8.19 -14.94 20.64
CA GLU A 413 -9.33 -15.18 21.54
C GLU A 413 -10.43 -14.13 21.36
N GLY A 414 -10.04 -12.85 21.25
CA GLY A 414 -10.95 -11.70 21.14
C GLY A 414 -11.51 -11.42 19.73
N ILE A 415 -11.04 -12.13 18.69
CA ILE A 415 -11.47 -11.92 17.30
C ILE A 415 -12.89 -12.47 17.08
N ASP A 416 -13.74 -11.68 16.41
CA ASP A 416 -15.04 -12.09 15.90
C ASP A 416 -14.87 -12.94 14.63
N PHE A 417 -15.09 -14.25 14.76
CA PHE A 417 -15.09 -15.17 13.64
C PHE A 417 -15.97 -16.38 13.95
N CYS A 418 -17.10 -16.49 13.25
CA CYS A 418 -17.98 -17.65 13.33
C CYS A 418 -17.55 -18.72 12.32
N MET A 419 -17.11 -19.89 12.81
CA MET A 419 -16.69 -21.00 11.95
C MET A 419 -17.84 -21.58 11.13
N ASP A 420 -19.06 -21.62 11.66
CA ASP A 420 -20.23 -22.17 10.98
C ASP A 420 -20.73 -21.25 9.86
N GLU A 421 -20.71 -19.92 10.07
CA GLU A 421 -20.97 -18.95 9.00
C GLU A 421 -19.91 -19.03 7.90
N TYR A 422 -18.62 -18.99 8.27
CA TYR A 422 -17.52 -19.12 7.32
C TYR A 422 -17.62 -20.43 6.49
N LYS A 423 -17.96 -21.54 7.14
CA LYS A 423 -18.17 -22.84 6.49
C LYS A 423 -19.36 -22.80 5.51
N LYS A 424 -20.46 -22.16 5.92
CA LYS A 424 -21.69 -22.03 5.13
C LYS A 424 -21.48 -21.14 3.91
N ASP A 425 -20.79 -20.03 4.05
CA ASP A 425 -20.58 -19.02 3.00
C ASP A 425 -19.77 -19.57 1.81
N ILE A 426 -18.82 -20.47 2.07
CA ILE A 426 -18.04 -21.19 1.04
C ILE A 426 -18.61 -22.58 0.71
N GLU A 427 -19.78 -22.92 1.25
CA GLU A 427 -20.45 -24.24 1.16
C GLU A 427 -19.55 -25.46 1.49
N ALA A 428 -18.54 -25.28 2.33
CA ALA A 428 -17.56 -26.33 2.63
C ALA A 428 -18.16 -27.45 3.49
N HIS A 429 -17.92 -28.71 3.13
CA HIS A 429 -18.34 -29.86 3.93
C HIS A 429 -17.60 -29.98 5.27
N GLY A 430 -16.38 -29.42 5.39
CA GLY A 430 -15.58 -29.40 6.61
C GLY A 430 -14.46 -28.36 6.56
N LEU A 431 -13.85 -28.09 7.71
CA LEU A 431 -12.71 -27.19 7.87
C LEU A 431 -11.48 -27.99 8.34
N LEU A 432 -10.27 -27.56 7.97
CA LEU A 432 -9.03 -28.32 8.24
C LEU A 432 -8.62 -28.38 9.72
N LYS A 433 -9.14 -27.47 10.57
CA LYS A 433 -8.80 -27.38 11.99
C LYS A 433 -10.07 -27.26 12.85
N PRO A 434 -10.09 -27.82 14.06
CA PRO A 434 -11.30 -27.92 14.88
C PRO A 434 -11.65 -26.66 15.68
N THR A 435 -10.72 -25.71 15.86
CA THR A 435 -10.93 -24.48 16.66
C THR A 435 -10.80 -23.19 15.84
N LYS A 436 -11.38 -22.10 16.35
CA LYS A 436 -11.29 -20.75 15.76
C LYS A 436 -9.83 -20.33 15.65
N GLU A 437 -9.12 -20.46 16.77
CA GLU A 437 -7.75 -20.02 16.96
C GLU A 437 -6.83 -20.74 15.96
N GLU A 438 -6.95 -22.06 15.83
CA GLU A 438 -6.16 -22.82 14.84
C GLU A 438 -6.48 -22.43 13.40
N ILE A 439 -7.75 -22.17 13.04
CA ILE A 439 -8.10 -21.71 11.69
C ILE A 439 -7.47 -20.34 11.40
N LEU A 440 -7.61 -19.37 12.31
CA LEU A 440 -7.02 -18.04 12.14
C LEU A 440 -5.49 -18.11 12.09
N MET A 441 -4.88 -18.93 12.94
CA MET A 441 -3.44 -19.18 12.93
C MET A 441 -2.96 -19.84 11.62
N ASN A 442 -3.71 -20.81 11.07
CA ASN A 442 -3.35 -21.45 9.79
C ASN A 442 -3.57 -20.52 8.58
N ARG A 443 -4.57 -19.63 8.62
CA ARG A 443 -4.78 -18.60 7.59
C ARG A 443 -3.69 -17.52 7.61
N TRP A 444 -3.27 -17.09 8.80
CA TRP A 444 -2.47 -15.89 8.96
C TRP A 444 -0.98 -16.13 9.29
N ARG A 445 -0.66 -17.21 10.02
CA ARG A 445 0.60 -17.33 10.80
C ARG A 445 1.43 -18.57 10.53
N TYR A 446 0.83 -19.63 9.99
CA TYR A 446 1.54 -20.80 9.52
C TYR A 446 1.61 -20.78 7.98
N PRO A 447 2.65 -21.38 7.39
CA PRO A 447 2.70 -21.53 5.95
C PRO A 447 1.61 -22.51 5.48
N SER A 448 1.09 -22.32 4.28
CA SER A 448 0.15 -23.26 3.65
C SER A 448 0.57 -23.57 2.22
N LEU A 449 0.35 -24.80 1.76
CA LEU A 449 0.62 -25.21 0.38
C LEU A 449 -0.71 -25.47 -0.34
N SER A 450 -0.83 -24.97 -1.56
CA SER A 450 -1.98 -25.23 -2.43
C SER A 450 -1.51 -25.67 -3.82
N ILE A 451 -2.11 -26.74 -4.33
CA ILE A 451 -1.91 -27.24 -5.71
C ILE A 451 -3.01 -26.61 -6.57
N HIS A 452 -2.62 -25.96 -7.67
CA HIS A 452 -3.51 -25.13 -8.49
C HIS A 452 -3.99 -25.84 -9.75
N GLY A 453 -3.21 -26.79 -10.27
CA GLY A 453 -3.58 -27.55 -11.46
C GLY A 453 -2.38 -28.12 -12.21
N ILE A 454 -2.66 -28.71 -13.38
CA ILE A 454 -1.68 -29.32 -14.28
C ILE A 454 -1.95 -28.78 -15.68
N GLU A 455 -1.01 -28.00 -16.23
CA GLU A 455 -1.09 -27.52 -17.60
C GLU A 455 -0.55 -28.57 -18.57
N GLY A 456 -1.08 -28.62 -19.80
CA GLY A 456 -0.63 -29.55 -20.85
C GLY A 456 -1.26 -30.95 -20.79
N ALA A 457 -2.04 -31.25 -19.75
CA ALA A 457 -2.89 -32.43 -19.67
C ALA A 457 -4.24 -32.21 -20.38
N PHE A 458 -5.09 -33.24 -20.43
CA PHE A 458 -6.48 -33.09 -20.89
C PHE A 458 -7.34 -32.50 -19.78
N SER A 459 -7.79 -31.26 -19.95
CA SER A 459 -8.60 -30.50 -18.97
C SER A 459 -10.03 -30.19 -19.44
N ASN A 460 -10.40 -30.59 -20.67
CA ASN A 460 -11.72 -30.29 -21.23
C ASN A 460 -12.75 -31.36 -20.81
N SER A 461 -14.04 -31.04 -20.97
CA SER A 461 -15.13 -32.00 -20.74
C SER A 461 -15.06 -33.19 -21.71
N GLY A 462 -15.60 -34.34 -21.28
CA GLY A 462 -15.58 -35.60 -22.02
C GLY A 462 -14.42 -36.52 -21.64
N ALA A 463 -13.98 -37.35 -22.57
CA ALA A 463 -12.89 -38.32 -22.36
C ALA A 463 -11.90 -38.29 -23.53
N LYS A 464 -10.60 -38.40 -23.23
CA LYS A 464 -9.53 -38.46 -24.22
C LYS A 464 -8.48 -39.50 -23.80
N THR A 465 -8.29 -40.54 -24.62
CA THR A 465 -7.35 -41.65 -24.37
C THR A 465 -5.91 -41.29 -24.73
N VAL A 466 -5.33 -40.35 -23.96
CA VAL A 466 -4.01 -39.77 -24.22
C VAL A 466 -3.07 -39.92 -23.03
N ILE A 467 -1.80 -40.24 -23.29
CA ILE A 467 -0.68 -40.06 -22.35
C ILE A 467 -0.03 -38.71 -22.70
N PRO A 468 -0.12 -37.70 -21.81
CA PRO A 468 0.55 -36.42 -22.00
C PRO A 468 2.07 -36.58 -21.92
N SER A 469 2.78 -35.99 -22.88
CA SER A 469 4.17 -36.34 -23.19
C SER A 469 5.24 -35.35 -22.73
N LYS A 470 4.85 -34.08 -22.59
CA LYS A 470 5.37 -33.01 -23.44
C LYS A 470 6.83 -32.61 -23.21
N VAL A 471 7.72 -33.00 -24.14
CA VAL A 471 9.08 -32.43 -24.28
C VAL A 471 9.22 -31.75 -25.64
N HIS A 472 9.39 -30.42 -25.68
CA HIS A 472 9.91 -29.74 -26.87
C HIS A 472 10.72 -28.47 -26.53
N HIS A 473 11.80 -28.26 -27.29
CA HIS A 473 12.96 -27.39 -27.00
C HIS A 473 12.73 -25.87 -26.83
N PHE A 474 11.49 -25.37 -26.84
CA PHE A 474 11.20 -23.92 -26.68
C PHE A 474 10.08 -23.60 -25.65
N SER A 475 9.67 -24.58 -24.82
CA SER A 475 8.73 -24.43 -23.68
C SER A 475 7.23 -24.19 -24.04
N PRO A 476 6.24 -24.55 -23.19
CA PRO A 476 6.34 -25.27 -21.90
C PRO A 476 5.92 -26.74 -21.94
N VAL A 477 6.36 -27.45 -20.90
CA VAL A 477 6.23 -28.88 -20.58
C VAL A 477 4.82 -29.16 -20.00
N LEU A 478 4.63 -30.22 -19.21
CA LEU A 478 3.55 -30.35 -18.23
C LEU A 478 4.00 -29.75 -16.87
N PRO A 479 3.79 -28.46 -16.56
CA PRO A 479 4.03 -27.95 -15.22
C PRO A 479 2.84 -28.31 -14.31
N GLY A 480 3.10 -29.14 -13.31
CA GLY A 480 2.27 -29.14 -12.10
C GLY A 480 2.49 -27.83 -11.37
N LYS A 481 1.40 -27.11 -11.10
CA LYS A 481 1.43 -25.77 -10.49
C LYS A 481 1.04 -25.86 -9.02
N PHE A 482 1.90 -25.36 -8.14
CA PHE A 482 1.59 -25.23 -6.72
C PHE A 482 2.28 -24.00 -6.13
N SER A 483 1.81 -23.52 -4.98
CA SER A 483 2.47 -22.45 -4.25
C SER A 483 2.56 -22.77 -2.77
N LEU A 484 3.70 -22.46 -2.15
CA LEU A 484 3.75 -22.19 -0.72
C LEU A 484 3.32 -20.75 -0.48
N ARG A 485 2.52 -20.52 0.55
CA ARG A 485 2.32 -19.21 1.15
C ARG A 485 3.19 -19.13 2.40
N ILE A 486 4.04 -18.13 2.49
CA ILE A 486 5.10 -18.04 3.51
C ILE A 486 4.76 -17.04 4.61
N VAL A 487 5.44 -17.15 5.76
CA VAL A 487 5.22 -16.36 6.99
C VAL A 487 6.57 -15.84 7.52
N PRO A 488 6.65 -15.01 8.59
CA PRO A 488 7.89 -14.31 8.90
C PRO A 488 9.00 -15.23 9.36
N ASN A 489 10.22 -14.73 9.16
CA ASN A 489 11.49 -15.44 9.21
C ASN A 489 11.69 -16.45 8.06
N MET A 490 10.64 -16.76 7.27
CA MET A 490 10.79 -17.44 5.99
C MET A 490 11.15 -16.42 4.90
N THR A 491 12.41 -16.42 4.46
CA THR A 491 12.84 -15.64 3.29
C THR A 491 12.63 -16.44 2.00
N PRO A 492 12.25 -15.82 0.87
CA PRO A 492 12.11 -16.47 -0.44
C PRO A 492 13.23 -17.45 -0.77
N GLU A 493 14.48 -17.01 -0.61
CA GLU A 493 15.68 -17.77 -0.97
C GLU A 493 15.86 -19.03 -0.11
N ALA A 494 15.44 -18.98 1.15
CA ALA A 494 15.50 -20.12 2.06
C ALA A 494 14.39 -21.14 1.74
N VAL A 495 13.18 -20.65 1.47
CA VAL A 495 12.03 -21.50 1.13
C VAL A 495 12.24 -22.17 -0.23
N ASP A 496 12.65 -21.40 -1.24
CA ASP A 496 12.94 -21.90 -2.59
C ASP A 496 14.03 -22.97 -2.53
N LYS A 497 15.09 -22.76 -1.75
CA LYS A 497 16.12 -23.79 -1.53
C LYS A 497 15.51 -25.07 -0.93
N LEU A 498 14.75 -24.97 0.17
CA LEU A 498 14.15 -26.13 0.83
C LEU A 498 13.19 -26.90 -0.08
N VAL A 499 12.36 -26.19 -0.86
CA VAL A 499 11.39 -26.78 -1.80
C VAL A 499 12.11 -27.47 -2.97
N ILE A 500 13.08 -26.80 -3.60
CA ILE A 500 13.84 -27.36 -4.72
C ILE A 500 14.69 -28.56 -4.28
N ASP A 501 15.32 -28.51 -3.10
CA ASP A 501 16.05 -29.66 -2.53
C ASP A 501 15.11 -30.84 -2.25
N HIS A 502 13.94 -30.60 -1.66
CA HIS A 502 12.95 -31.64 -1.38
C HIS A 502 12.41 -32.28 -2.67
N LEU A 503 12.02 -31.48 -3.66
CA LEU A 503 11.55 -31.94 -4.97
C LEU A 503 12.60 -32.81 -5.70
N ASN A 504 13.86 -32.39 -5.69
CA ASN A 504 14.95 -33.17 -6.26
C ASN A 504 15.22 -34.49 -5.51
N ASN A 505 15.00 -34.53 -4.19
CA ASN A 505 15.15 -35.75 -3.40
C ASN A 505 13.97 -36.72 -3.59
N LEU A 506 12.74 -36.21 -3.69
CA LEU A 506 11.58 -37.00 -4.13
C LEU A 506 11.82 -37.59 -5.52
N TRP A 507 12.39 -36.83 -6.46
CA TRP A 507 12.70 -37.34 -7.80
C TRP A 507 13.71 -38.48 -7.79
N LYS A 508 14.80 -38.35 -7.02
CA LYS A 508 15.78 -39.44 -6.82
C LYS A 508 15.12 -40.69 -6.22
N GLN A 509 14.22 -40.53 -5.25
CA GLN A 509 13.46 -41.64 -4.67
C GLN A 509 12.50 -42.28 -5.67
N ARG A 510 11.89 -41.49 -6.56
CA ARG A 510 10.99 -41.99 -7.60
C ARG A 510 11.69 -42.88 -8.62
N GLY A 511 12.96 -42.58 -8.93
CA GLY A 511 13.79 -43.40 -9.82
C GLY A 511 13.28 -43.50 -11.27
N SER A 512 12.42 -42.58 -11.70
CA SER A 512 11.86 -42.58 -13.06
C SER A 512 12.89 -42.06 -14.08
N PRO A 513 12.96 -42.64 -15.30
CA PRO A 513 13.86 -42.19 -16.37
C PRO A 513 13.36 -40.94 -17.11
N ASN A 514 12.19 -40.39 -16.72
CA ASN A 514 11.62 -39.19 -17.34
C ASN A 514 12.47 -37.94 -17.07
N HIS A 515 12.31 -36.92 -17.92
CA HIS A 515 12.88 -35.61 -17.65
C HIS A 515 12.12 -34.95 -16.50
N PHE A 516 12.83 -34.39 -15.53
CA PHE A 516 12.30 -33.68 -14.38
C PHE A 516 13.04 -32.37 -14.15
N LYS A 517 12.30 -31.28 -13.95
CA LYS A 517 12.87 -29.97 -13.62
C LYS A 517 11.92 -29.19 -12.70
N PRO A 518 12.29 -28.97 -11.43
CA PRO A 518 11.57 -28.08 -10.55
C PRO A 518 12.01 -26.63 -10.79
N ILE A 519 11.07 -25.69 -10.76
CA ILE A 519 11.30 -24.27 -11.04
C ILE A 519 10.62 -23.44 -9.95
N ALA A 520 11.37 -22.58 -9.27
CA ALA A 520 10.80 -21.44 -8.54
C ALA A 520 10.47 -20.36 -9.58
N TYR A 521 9.20 -19.95 -9.65
CA TYR A 521 8.68 -19.07 -10.69
C TYR A 521 8.56 -17.62 -10.21
N HIS A 522 7.88 -17.40 -9.08
CA HIS A 522 7.81 -16.08 -8.43
C HIS A 522 7.79 -16.26 -6.92
N SER A 523 8.54 -15.42 -6.20
CA SER A 523 8.67 -15.51 -4.74
C SER A 523 8.89 -14.13 -4.13
N GLY A 524 8.24 -13.86 -3.00
CA GLY A 524 8.32 -12.58 -2.30
C GLY A 524 8.22 -12.72 -0.79
N SER A 525 8.35 -11.59 -0.09
CA SER A 525 8.37 -11.57 1.38
C SER A 525 6.99 -11.33 2.00
N ALA A 526 6.77 -11.90 3.18
CA ALA A 526 5.67 -11.52 4.06
C ALA A 526 5.83 -10.07 4.55
N TRP A 527 4.72 -9.37 4.81
CA TRP A 527 4.71 -7.99 5.30
C TRP A 527 4.01 -7.85 6.64
N LEU A 528 4.61 -7.07 7.55
CA LEU A 528 4.05 -6.67 8.85
C LEU A 528 4.20 -5.15 9.04
N ALA A 529 3.18 -4.54 9.63
CA ALA A 529 3.24 -3.20 10.22
C ALA A 529 3.03 -3.24 11.75
N ASP A 530 3.45 -2.18 12.42
CA ASP A 530 3.12 -1.96 13.83
C ASP A 530 1.69 -1.41 13.94
N TYR A 531 0.74 -2.26 14.30
CA TYR A 531 -0.67 -1.89 14.47
C TYR A 531 -0.91 -0.89 15.61
N LYS A 532 0.10 -0.58 16.43
CA LYS A 532 0.04 0.43 17.49
C LYS A 532 0.41 1.83 17.01
N ASP A 533 0.82 2.00 15.75
CA ASP A 533 1.17 3.28 15.14
C ASP A 533 -0.04 4.21 14.93
N ASP A 534 0.21 5.51 14.79
CA ASP A 534 -0.83 6.54 14.63
C ASP A 534 -1.69 6.37 13.37
N ASN A 535 -1.15 5.77 12.30
CA ASN A 535 -1.92 5.41 11.10
C ASN A 535 -3.09 4.47 11.45
N PHE A 536 -2.79 3.37 12.17
CA PHE A 536 -3.79 2.41 12.64
C PHE A 536 -4.74 3.00 13.67
N ARG A 537 -4.27 3.89 14.56
CA ARG A 537 -5.15 4.59 15.51
C ARG A 537 -6.13 5.53 14.80
N ALA A 538 -5.69 6.24 13.77
CA ALA A 538 -6.58 7.08 12.96
C ALA A 538 -7.63 6.21 12.26
N GLY A 539 -7.21 5.07 11.69
CA GLY A 539 -8.11 4.11 11.09
C GLY A 539 -9.12 3.51 12.08
N ALA A 540 -8.70 3.19 13.32
CA ALA A 540 -9.59 2.61 14.31
C ALA A 540 -10.68 3.58 14.76
N ARG A 541 -10.33 4.87 14.93
CA ARG A 541 -11.31 5.92 15.24
C ARG A 541 -12.29 6.14 14.08
N ALA A 542 -11.81 6.08 12.83
CA ALA A 542 -12.67 6.16 11.65
C ALA A 542 -13.63 4.97 11.55
N MET A 543 -13.16 3.71 11.74
CA MET A 543 -14.04 2.52 11.77
C MET A 543 -15.09 2.65 12.87
N LYS A 544 -14.67 2.99 14.10
CA LYS A 544 -15.59 3.15 15.24
C LYS A 544 -16.64 4.23 15.00
N ARG A 545 -16.27 5.31 14.32
CA ARG A 545 -17.20 6.41 13.99
C ARG A 545 -18.26 5.99 12.96
N VAL A 546 -17.90 5.17 11.98
CA VAL A 546 -18.81 4.70 10.92
C VAL A 546 -19.68 3.52 11.39
N PHE A 547 -19.10 2.55 12.11
CA PHE A 547 -19.76 1.28 12.47
C PHE A 547 -20.21 1.18 13.93
N GLY A 548 -19.85 2.15 14.78
CA GLY A 548 -20.21 2.17 16.21
C GLY A 548 -19.44 1.17 17.08
N VAL A 549 -18.59 0.33 16.49
CA VAL A 549 -17.83 -0.74 17.16
C VAL A 549 -16.33 -0.59 16.92
N GLU A 550 -15.52 -1.04 17.87
CA GLU A 550 -14.06 -1.14 17.64
C GLU A 550 -13.78 -2.19 16.55
N PRO A 551 -12.88 -1.91 15.59
CA PRO A 551 -12.49 -2.90 14.60
C PRO A 551 -11.55 -3.96 15.21
N ASP A 552 -11.62 -5.17 14.66
CA ASP A 552 -10.65 -6.21 14.99
C ASP A 552 -9.35 -6.00 14.19
N TYR A 553 -8.20 -6.11 14.87
CA TYR A 553 -6.89 -6.04 14.23
C TYR A 553 -6.55 -7.40 13.62
N THR A 554 -6.69 -7.49 12.30
CA THR A 554 -6.55 -8.76 11.56
C THR A 554 -5.22 -8.85 10.83
N ARG A 555 -4.90 -10.09 10.46
CA ARG A 555 -3.99 -10.37 9.37
C ARG A 555 -4.77 -11.08 8.28
N GLU A 556 -4.15 -11.25 7.13
CA GLU A 556 -4.80 -11.75 5.94
C GLU A 556 -4.02 -12.91 5.32
N GLY A 557 -4.78 -13.83 4.71
CA GLY A 557 -4.24 -14.94 3.93
C GLY A 557 -3.92 -14.55 2.49
N GLY A 558 -4.47 -13.43 2.02
CA GLY A 558 -4.10 -12.75 0.79
C GLY A 558 -2.71 -12.12 0.87
N SER A 559 -2.31 -11.41 -0.18
CA SER A 559 -0.98 -10.77 -0.24
C SER A 559 -0.91 -9.71 -1.33
N ILE A 560 -0.40 -8.53 -1.00
CA ILE A 560 -0.29 -7.36 -1.87
C ILE A 560 1.19 -6.99 -1.91
N PRO A 561 1.92 -7.20 -3.03
CA PRO A 561 3.38 -7.19 -3.07
C PRO A 561 3.99 -5.87 -2.60
N ILE A 562 3.35 -4.76 -2.99
CA ILE A 562 3.93 -3.43 -2.88
C ILE A 562 3.88 -2.85 -1.46
N THR A 563 3.16 -3.50 -0.52
CA THR A 563 3.10 -3.12 0.90
C THR A 563 4.49 -2.93 1.52
N LEU A 564 5.38 -3.93 1.34
CA LEU A 564 6.75 -3.86 1.84
C LEU A 564 7.58 -2.80 1.11
N ALA A 565 7.42 -2.66 -0.20
CA ALA A 565 8.12 -1.64 -0.99
C ALA A 565 7.73 -0.22 -0.54
N PHE A 566 6.46 0.07 -0.29
CA PHE A 566 6.05 1.36 0.27
C PHE A 566 6.64 1.58 1.65
N GLN A 567 6.60 0.58 2.54
CA GLN A 567 7.16 0.68 3.90
C GLN A 567 8.67 0.97 3.87
N ASP A 568 9.45 0.29 3.03
CA ASP A 568 10.90 0.46 2.92
C ASP A 568 11.32 1.72 2.16
N LEU A 569 10.57 2.14 1.14
CA LEU A 569 10.88 3.33 0.35
C LEU A 569 10.47 4.62 1.06
N THR A 570 9.31 4.66 1.71
CA THR A 570 8.86 5.83 2.47
C THR A 570 9.44 5.89 3.89
N GLY A 571 9.77 4.74 4.49
CA GLY A 571 10.08 4.65 5.92
C GLY A 571 8.88 4.97 6.81
N ARG A 572 7.66 4.87 6.27
CA ARG A 572 6.39 5.17 6.94
C ARG A 572 5.54 3.92 7.14
N SER A 573 4.55 4.07 8.01
CA SER A 573 3.52 3.08 8.28
C SER A 573 2.61 2.86 7.08
N VAL A 574 2.32 1.59 6.79
CA VAL A 574 1.33 1.15 5.80
C VAL A 574 0.17 0.53 6.56
N MET A 575 -1.06 0.95 6.26
CA MET A 575 -2.28 0.37 6.81
C MET A 575 -3.13 -0.22 5.68
N LEU A 576 -3.71 -1.38 5.94
CA LEU A 576 -4.73 -1.98 5.07
C LEU A 576 -6.12 -1.77 5.65
N LEU A 577 -6.98 -1.22 4.80
CA LEU A 577 -8.35 -0.81 5.07
C LEU A 577 -9.30 -1.69 4.24
N PRO A 578 -9.86 -2.75 4.82
CA PRO A 578 -10.78 -3.58 4.07
C PRO A 578 -12.14 -2.90 3.87
N ILE A 579 -12.53 -2.76 2.60
CA ILE A 579 -13.88 -2.36 2.18
C ILE A 579 -14.76 -3.59 1.95
N GLY A 580 -14.21 -4.64 1.34
CA GLY A 580 -14.97 -5.86 1.00
C GLY A 580 -15.43 -6.68 2.21
N ALA A 581 -16.50 -7.45 2.02
CA ALA A 581 -17.00 -8.39 3.02
C ALA A 581 -16.29 -9.77 2.91
N CYS A 582 -16.39 -10.58 3.96
CA CYS A 582 -15.70 -11.88 4.04
C CYS A 582 -16.16 -12.91 2.98
N ASP A 583 -17.33 -12.72 2.39
CA ASP A 583 -17.96 -13.60 1.39
C ASP A 583 -18.06 -12.93 0.00
N ASP A 584 -17.22 -11.92 -0.29
CA ASP A 584 -17.19 -11.23 -1.59
C ASP A 584 -16.60 -12.07 -2.74
N MET A 585 -15.91 -13.16 -2.43
CA MET A 585 -15.41 -14.17 -3.38
C MET A 585 -14.50 -13.60 -4.49
N ALA A 586 -13.57 -12.72 -4.11
CA ALA A 586 -12.46 -12.28 -4.94
C ALA A 586 -11.73 -13.45 -5.64
N HIS A 587 -11.21 -13.21 -6.84
CA HIS A 587 -10.71 -14.22 -7.81
C HIS A 587 -11.70 -15.34 -8.23
N SER A 588 -12.90 -15.45 -7.64
CA SER A 588 -13.86 -16.54 -7.90
C SER A 588 -14.94 -16.18 -8.94
N GLN A 589 -15.87 -17.10 -9.18
CA GLN A 589 -17.17 -16.82 -9.81
C GLN A 589 -18.07 -16.02 -8.86
N ASN A 590 -18.97 -15.22 -9.44
CA ASN A 590 -19.96 -14.43 -8.69
C ASN A 590 -19.35 -13.49 -7.64
N GLU A 591 -18.16 -12.95 -7.95
CA GLU A 591 -17.57 -11.86 -7.18
C GLU A 591 -18.58 -10.72 -7.04
N LYS A 592 -18.66 -10.18 -5.83
CA LYS A 592 -19.56 -9.09 -5.48
C LYS A 592 -18.85 -8.08 -4.59
N LEU A 593 -19.44 -6.89 -4.49
CA LEU A 593 -19.28 -6.02 -3.33
C LEU A 593 -20.67 -5.70 -2.76
N ASP A 594 -20.89 -5.92 -1.47
CA ASP A 594 -22.15 -5.52 -0.83
C ASP A 594 -22.34 -4.00 -0.94
N ARG A 595 -23.52 -3.53 -1.36
CA ARG A 595 -23.81 -2.10 -1.51
C ARG A 595 -23.66 -1.36 -0.18
N SER A 596 -24.01 -2.00 0.94
CA SER A 596 -23.73 -1.46 2.28
C SER A 596 -22.25 -1.24 2.53
N ASN A 597 -21.37 -2.11 2.03
CA ASN A 597 -19.93 -1.99 2.19
C ASN A 597 -19.36 -0.91 1.27
N TYR A 598 -19.71 -0.94 -0.02
CA TYR A 598 -19.30 0.08 -0.98
C TYR A 598 -19.69 1.49 -0.52
N ILE A 599 -20.94 1.66 -0.05
CA ILE A 599 -21.44 2.95 0.40
C ILE A 599 -20.90 3.32 1.77
N LYS A 600 -20.93 2.44 2.79
CA LYS A 600 -20.56 2.80 4.19
C LYS A 600 -19.06 2.78 4.45
N VAL A 601 -18.31 1.83 3.87
CA VAL A 601 -16.85 1.81 4.03
C VAL A 601 -16.19 2.78 3.05
N GLY A 602 -16.82 3.09 1.90
CA GLY A 602 -16.38 4.14 0.99
C GLY A 602 -16.38 5.56 1.59
N ILE A 603 -17.00 5.74 2.75
CA ILE A 603 -16.96 6.98 3.57
C ILE A 603 -15.69 7.07 4.41
N PHE A 604 -15.09 5.92 4.75
CA PHE A 604 -13.93 5.85 5.63
C PHE A 604 -12.76 6.75 5.22
N PRO A 605 -12.39 6.88 3.93
CA PRO A 605 -11.41 7.88 3.50
C PRO A 605 -11.61 9.24 4.16
N GLU A 606 -12.82 9.81 4.14
CA GLU A 606 -13.08 11.14 4.71
C GLU A 606 -12.75 11.18 6.21
N PHE A 607 -13.24 10.20 6.96
CA PHE A 607 -12.99 10.07 8.40
C PHE A 607 -11.52 9.83 8.74
N PHE A 608 -10.84 8.97 7.98
CA PHE A 608 -9.43 8.69 8.15
C PHE A 608 -8.57 9.92 7.89
N LEU A 609 -8.83 10.66 6.81
CA LEU A 609 -8.10 11.88 6.47
C LEU A 609 -8.29 12.93 7.57
N VAL A 610 -9.48 13.01 8.19
CA VAL A 610 -9.73 13.92 9.34
C VAL A 610 -8.96 13.46 10.59
N GLU A 611 -9.02 12.19 10.92
CA GLU A 611 -8.36 11.64 12.11
C GLU A 611 -6.83 11.59 12.01
N ALA A 612 -6.29 11.45 10.80
CA ALA A 612 -4.86 11.57 10.51
C ALA A 612 -4.34 13.01 10.71
N ASN A 613 -5.19 14.03 10.51
CA ASN A 613 -4.83 15.42 10.73
C ASN A 613 -5.01 15.86 12.20
N ASN A 614 -6.06 15.41 12.87
CA ASN A 614 -6.41 15.83 14.24
C ASN A 614 -5.33 15.52 15.30
N TYR A 615 -4.47 14.52 15.08
CA TYR A 615 -3.45 14.11 16.05
C TYR A 615 -2.36 15.16 16.31
N ILE A 616 -2.21 16.14 15.41
CA ILE A 616 -1.28 17.28 15.54
C ILE A 616 -1.67 18.21 16.70
N LEU A 617 -2.96 18.47 16.89
CA LEU A 617 -3.45 19.48 17.85
C LEU A 617 -3.20 19.09 19.31
N GLN A 618 -3.24 17.79 19.62
CA GLN A 618 -2.97 17.28 20.96
C GLN A 618 -1.47 17.28 21.29
N HIS A 619 -0.58 17.16 20.28
CA HIS A 619 0.87 17.09 20.47
C HIS A 619 1.60 18.43 20.32
N PHE A 620 0.96 19.45 19.73
CA PHE A 620 1.47 20.84 19.72
C PHE A 620 1.04 21.69 20.93
N SER A 621 0.35 21.08 21.91
CA SER A 621 0.22 21.67 23.24
C SER A 621 1.59 21.67 23.94
N ILE A 622 2.30 22.80 23.83
CA ILE A 622 3.55 23.07 24.55
C ILE A 622 3.37 22.67 26.03
N PRO A 623 4.29 21.90 26.65
CA PRO A 623 4.21 21.62 28.07
C PRO A 623 4.29 22.95 28.83
N GLY A 624 3.13 23.40 29.33
CA GLY A 624 2.98 24.67 30.00
C GLY A 624 3.94 24.75 31.19
N ASN A 625 4.85 25.71 31.13
CA ASN A 625 5.94 25.88 32.08
C ASN A 625 5.38 26.19 33.48
N LYS A 626 5.13 25.14 34.28
CA LYS A 626 4.92 25.24 35.73
C LYS A 626 6.25 25.58 36.38
N ASP A 627 6.63 26.86 36.29
CA ASP A 627 7.37 27.63 37.29
C ASP A 627 7.79 28.99 36.71
N SER A 628 6.87 29.96 36.78
CA SER A 628 7.22 31.38 36.77
C SER A 628 6.18 32.16 37.57
N GLY A 629 6.54 32.53 38.80
CA GLY A 629 5.63 33.22 39.71
C GLY A 629 5.36 34.66 39.29
N CYS A 630 4.11 34.95 38.91
CA CYS A 630 3.62 36.32 38.86
C CYS A 630 3.06 36.72 40.23
N VAL A 631 3.77 37.65 40.89
CA VAL A 631 3.37 38.24 42.18
C VAL A 631 2.11 39.08 41.99
N SER A 632 1.02 38.74 42.68
CA SER A 632 -0.15 39.61 42.79
C SER A 632 -0.02 40.58 43.99
N PRO A 633 -0.50 41.83 43.89
CA PRO A 633 -0.53 42.74 45.03
C PRO A 633 -1.54 42.30 46.10
N ARG A 634 -1.20 42.57 47.36
CA ARG A 634 -2.00 42.20 48.53
C ARG A 634 -3.25 43.07 48.64
N THR A 635 -4.39 42.45 48.99
CA THR A 635 -5.40 43.09 49.85
C THR A 635 -6.02 42.10 50.83
N CYS A 636 -5.96 42.46 52.11
CA CYS A 636 -6.67 41.92 53.27
C CYS A 636 -8.20 41.86 53.02
N GLY A 637 -9.04 40.99 53.60
CA GLY A 637 -8.87 39.93 54.61
C GLY A 637 -10.25 39.52 55.18
N ILE A 638 -10.31 39.09 56.45
CA ILE A 638 -11.54 38.86 57.27
C ILE A 638 -12.26 37.48 57.12
N THR A 639 -11.79 36.55 57.95
CA THR A 639 -12.50 35.53 58.75
C THR A 639 -14.05 35.43 58.74
N ARG A 640 -14.56 34.19 58.73
CA ARG A 640 -15.41 33.55 59.78
C ARG A 640 -15.56 32.04 59.47
N ARG A 641 -15.04 31.13 60.32
CA ARG A 641 -15.72 30.44 61.45
C ARG A 641 -16.73 29.33 61.03
N ARG A 642 -16.38 28.07 61.41
CA ARG A 642 -17.16 27.11 62.26
C ARG A 642 -18.50 26.58 61.69
N THR A 643 -18.94 25.31 61.86
CA THR A 643 -18.48 24.16 62.70
C THR A 643 -19.25 22.87 62.32
N TRP A 644 -18.64 21.69 62.52
CA TRP A 644 -19.26 20.36 62.85
C TRP A 644 -20.06 19.68 61.70
N CYS A 645 -20.26 18.35 61.60
CA CYS A 645 -19.96 17.14 62.43
C CYS A 645 -19.36 16.04 61.49
N LEU A 646 -18.36 15.21 61.86
CA LEU A 646 -18.31 14.07 62.83
C LEU A 646 -18.85 12.72 62.28
N LEU A 647 -18.18 11.62 62.68
CA LEU A 647 -18.39 10.19 62.34
C LEU A 647 -17.87 9.76 60.94
N GLN A 648 -17.16 8.63 60.75
CA GLN A 648 -16.69 7.62 61.71
C GLN A 648 -15.41 6.89 61.22
N SER A 649 -14.40 6.88 62.10
CA SER A 649 -13.55 5.77 62.55
C SER A 649 -12.96 4.70 61.60
N TRP A 650 -11.61 4.63 61.64
CA TRP A 650 -10.77 3.46 61.98
C TRP A 650 -10.67 2.31 60.94
N ASP A 651 -9.59 1.53 60.84
CA ASP A 651 -8.32 1.54 61.59
C ASP A 651 -7.10 1.20 60.71
N THR A 652 -5.95 1.48 61.29
CA THR A 652 -4.57 1.01 61.10
C THR A 652 -4.44 -0.54 61.10
N SER A 653 -3.28 -1.22 61.01
CA SER A 653 -1.87 -0.83 61.15
C SER A 653 -0.89 -1.88 60.57
N ILE A 654 0.25 -1.40 60.04
CA ILE A 654 1.65 -1.74 60.43
C ILE A 654 2.10 -3.23 60.56
N ASN A 655 3.07 -3.64 59.73
CA ASN A 655 4.43 -4.12 60.11
C ASN A 655 5.17 -4.57 58.81
N SER A 656 6.29 -3.98 58.37
CA SER A 656 7.62 -3.80 59.00
C SER A 656 8.51 -5.06 58.96
N LEU A 657 9.59 -5.00 58.16
CA LEU A 657 10.97 -5.40 58.51
C LEU A 657 11.91 -5.34 57.28
N GLN A 658 12.90 -4.45 57.36
CA GLN A 658 14.10 -4.49 56.51
C GLN A 658 15.13 -5.44 57.14
N TRP A 659 15.96 -6.10 56.33
CA TRP A 659 17.39 -6.27 56.62
C TRP A 659 18.19 -6.19 55.30
N CYS A 660 19.36 -5.55 55.36
CA CYS A 660 20.24 -5.33 54.20
C CYS A 660 21.35 -6.39 54.17
N THR A 661 21.96 -6.66 53.00
CA THR A 661 23.38 -6.31 52.74
C THR A 661 23.85 -6.59 51.30
N PHE A 662 24.93 -5.89 50.94
CA PHE A 662 25.75 -5.84 49.72
C PHE A 662 26.15 -7.23 49.13
N ASP A 663 26.63 -7.37 47.88
CA ASP A 663 27.68 -6.54 47.23
C ASP A 663 27.88 -6.77 45.70
N LYS A 664 28.66 -5.87 45.07
CA LYS A 664 29.37 -5.92 43.75
C LYS A 664 28.71 -5.45 42.43
N PHE A 665 29.19 -4.27 41.97
CA PHE A 665 29.71 -3.86 40.63
C PHE A 665 29.25 -4.61 39.35
N VAL A 666 29.05 -3.96 38.19
CA VAL A 666 29.97 -3.04 37.49
C VAL A 666 29.25 -1.89 36.75
N VAL A 667 29.87 -0.70 36.72
CA VAL A 667 29.51 0.42 35.84
C VAL A 667 30.63 0.63 34.81
N PHE A 668 30.28 0.81 33.53
CA PHE A 668 31.18 1.39 32.53
C PHE A 668 30.56 2.64 31.92
N ALA A 669 31.18 3.79 32.16
CA ALA A 669 30.93 5.03 31.43
C ALA A 669 31.89 5.11 30.24
N PHE A 670 31.45 5.71 29.12
CA PHE A 670 32.35 6.18 28.08
C PHE A 670 32.13 7.67 27.80
N SER A 671 33.15 8.45 28.13
CA SER A 671 33.26 9.87 27.86
C SER A 671 33.54 10.14 26.38
N SER A 672 32.89 11.15 25.82
CA SER A 672 33.20 11.70 24.50
C SER A 672 34.57 12.39 24.50
N VAL A 673 35.54 11.81 23.77
CA VAL A 673 36.86 12.42 23.53
C VAL A 673 37.01 12.74 22.05
N PHE A 674 37.18 14.02 21.75
CA PHE A 674 37.64 14.50 20.45
C PHE A 674 39.07 14.00 20.19
N LEU A 675 39.32 13.36 19.06
CA LEU A 675 40.67 13.12 18.56
C LEU A 675 40.76 13.38 17.06
N CYS A 676 41.69 14.26 16.71
CA CYS A 676 42.02 14.69 15.35
C CYS A 676 43.49 14.31 15.08
N ARG A 677 43.85 14.15 13.80
CA ARG A 677 45.17 13.69 13.26
C ARG A 677 45.43 12.19 13.41
N SER A 678 46.26 11.54 12.58
CA SER A 678 46.67 11.81 11.18
C SER A 678 47.52 10.64 10.65
N LYS A 679 47.39 10.32 9.35
CA LYS A 679 48.41 9.74 8.44
C LYS A 679 49.46 8.72 8.97
N ALA A 680 49.43 7.58 8.29
CA ALA A 680 50.56 6.88 7.63
C ALA A 680 51.39 5.83 8.38
N CYS A 681 51.81 4.83 7.59
CA CYS A 681 52.68 3.69 7.86
C CYS A 681 52.11 2.65 8.86
N SER A 682 52.18 1.35 8.60
CA SER A 682 52.79 0.60 7.47
C SER A 682 51.97 -0.66 7.15
#